data_AF-A0AA35W307-F1
#
_entry.id   AF-A0AA35W307-F1
#
_cell.length_a   1.000
_cell.length_b   1.000
_cell.length_c   1.000
_cell.angle_alpha   90.00
_cell.angle_beta   90.00
_cell.angle_gamma   90.00
#
_symmetry.space_group_name_H-M   'P 1'
#
loop_
_entity.id
_entity.type
_entity.pdbx_description
1 polymer ?
#
loop_
_entity_poly.entity_id
_entity_poly.type
_entity_poly.pdbx_seq_one_letter_code
_entity_poly.pdbx_strand_id
1 'polypeptide(L)'
;MGTVRFRRLESYFGTLEDAWKAGPAQLREAGLDWRTAREVVAAQQDADLSREMDALERAGVTAAHWNSDDYPARLKEIPDPPPVIYYLGEILPEDEFSVAVVGTRNPTSYGREAASALSRDLASVGITIVSGLALGIDGVSHRAALECGGRTIAVVAGGLDSVYPKEHAGLFRQIQGQGAVISEHRLGVRPDARNFPRRNRLISGMTLGTLVVEAGEGSGYPLDASKYTNRMIKEGAKLVAEYTDVLEELKLPELRRRETEPPAVQQPLEAQEIRESEMEGDLEGLDEEESAILSRLSGDPGHVRDLPQWRFGVNIEEDFAPSYEVVKDKKDLVSQLKAAGDSANDIYLATDPDREGEAISWHLQEAAAWEGRLTPPKRVVFHEITKDAVEEAFNHPREIDMQLVNAQQARRILDRLVGYQISPLLRKRVQRGVSAGRVQSVALRMVSDREREIAAFVPVESWTLDLRSVKGQRARLTISKEEDARRYEAELDGAKYAVAEVSKRDVRQRPAAPFTTSTMQQEAGRKLRFTSQRTMSVAQQLYEGLNVGDGGSIGLITYMRTDSTQVAASAVTETREYIAGRYGKEFRPDKPRVYSRRSKAAQEAHEAIRPTSIHRDPTSMKAYLNSEQLRLYTLVWERMLASQMSDAVSESTTVDIDGACRDSGNVYNFRATGSVLKFAGFRTVYLEGRDETTDADEAKRCRAWRLGIRCFPKA
;
A
#
# COMPACT_ATOMS: atom_id res chain seq x y z
N MET A 1 34.66 14.20 -0.05
CA MET A 1 35.03 15.30 0.87
C MET A 1 33.74 16.05 1.23
N GLY A 2 33.49 16.37 2.50
CA GLY A 2 32.26 17.06 2.93
C GLY A 2 32.42 18.59 3.01
N THR A 3 31.30 19.31 3.13
CA THR A 3 31.19 20.79 3.05
C THR A 3 32.16 21.53 3.98
N VAL A 4 32.28 21.09 5.23
CA VAL A 4 33.16 21.72 6.24
C VAL A 4 34.63 21.70 5.79
N ARG A 5 35.07 20.59 5.19
CA ARG A 5 36.45 20.47 4.69
C ARG A 5 36.64 21.32 3.44
N PHE A 6 35.64 21.37 2.57
CA PHE A 6 35.64 22.18 1.37
C PHE A 6 35.77 23.68 1.68
N ARG A 7 34.96 24.22 2.61
CA ARG A 7 35.06 25.61 3.09
C ARG A 7 36.41 25.91 3.75
N ARG A 8 36.95 24.95 4.51
CA ARG A 8 38.26 25.12 5.17
C ARG A 8 39.39 25.24 4.16
N LEU A 9 39.35 24.45 3.08
CA LEU A 9 40.32 24.56 1.98
C LEU A 9 40.22 25.90 1.28
N GLU A 10 39.01 26.32 0.89
CA GLU A 10 38.77 27.61 0.26
C GLU A 10 39.24 28.78 1.13
N SER A 11 38.96 28.74 2.44
CA SER A 11 39.42 29.76 3.39
C SER A 11 40.93 29.78 3.63
N TYR A 12 41.61 28.64 3.57
CA TYR A 12 43.06 28.55 3.82
C TYR A 12 43.87 28.93 2.59
N PHE A 13 43.46 28.46 1.40
CA PHE A 13 44.19 28.66 0.15
C PHE A 13 43.73 29.89 -0.63
N GLY A 14 42.59 30.49 -0.29
CA GLY A 14 42.01 31.64 -1.00
C GLY A 14 41.23 31.23 -2.25
N THR A 15 41.76 30.30 -3.05
CA THR A 15 41.05 29.69 -4.19
C THR A 15 41.07 28.17 -4.12
N LEU A 16 40.04 27.53 -4.69
CA LEU A 16 40.00 26.07 -4.82
C LEU A 16 41.00 25.54 -5.84
N GLU A 17 41.42 26.37 -6.80
CA GLU A 17 42.49 26.02 -7.75
C GLU A 17 43.82 25.87 -7.03
N ASP A 18 44.14 26.78 -6.10
CA ASP A 18 45.34 26.70 -5.28
C ASP A 18 45.28 25.50 -4.33
N ALA A 19 44.10 25.23 -3.75
CA ALA A 19 43.88 24.01 -2.97
C ALA A 19 44.04 22.73 -3.82
N TRP A 20 43.60 22.74 -5.09
CA TRP A 20 43.74 21.62 -6.02
C TRP A 20 45.19 21.41 -6.48
N LYS A 21 46.04 22.42 -6.48
CA LYS A 21 47.48 22.29 -6.82
C LYS A 21 48.36 21.99 -5.61
N ALA A 22 47.81 22.05 -4.39
CA ALA A 22 48.56 21.89 -3.16
C ALA A 22 49.05 20.46 -2.93
N GLY A 23 50.26 20.34 -2.37
CA GLY A 23 50.84 19.06 -1.97
C GLY A 23 50.21 18.50 -0.70
N PRO A 24 50.47 17.21 -0.37
CA PRO A 24 49.81 16.54 0.74
C PRO A 24 50.16 17.14 2.12
N ALA A 25 51.32 17.80 2.27
CA ALA A 25 51.69 18.50 3.51
C ALA A 25 50.85 19.79 3.70
N GLN A 26 50.70 20.60 2.66
CA GLN A 26 49.92 21.85 2.70
C GLN A 26 48.43 21.57 2.92
N LEU A 27 47.89 20.53 2.28
CA LEU A 27 46.51 20.06 2.48
C LEU A 27 46.25 19.66 3.95
N ARG A 28 47.26 19.14 4.65
CA ARG A 28 47.14 18.81 6.08
C ARG A 28 47.20 20.03 6.98
N GLU A 29 48.02 21.01 6.65
CA GLU A 29 48.04 22.30 7.36
C GLU A 29 46.70 23.01 7.23
N ALA A 30 46.04 22.88 6.08
CA ALA A 30 44.66 23.29 5.85
C ALA A 30 43.60 22.39 6.53
N GLY A 31 44.02 21.43 7.36
CA GLY A 31 43.13 20.66 8.24
C GLY A 31 42.51 19.39 7.65
N LEU A 32 43.08 18.81 6.58
CA LEU A 32 42.77 17.46 6.13
C LEU A 32 43.56 16.39 6.87
N ASP A 33 42.99 15.19 7.01
CA ASP A 33 43.73 14.01 7.47
C ASP A 33 44.65 13.45 6.36
N TRP A 34 45.68 12.68 6.75
CA TRP A 34 46.67 12.12 5.82
C TRP A 34 46.05 11.28 4.70
N ARG A 35 44.99 10.52 5.00
CA ARG A 35 44.35 9.66 4.01
C ARG A 35 43.67 10.52 2.96
N THR A 36 42.83 11.46 3.39
CA THR A 36 42.10 12.35 2.48
C THR A 36 43.06 13.22 1.65
N ALA A 37 44.13 13.76 2.25
CA ALA A 37 45.11 14.55 1.52
C ALA A 37 45.84 13.75 0.42
N ARG A 38 46.15 12.47 0.67
CA ARG A 38 46.74 11.58 -0.34
C ARG A 38 45.74 11.21 -1.44
N GLU A 39 44.47 11.02 -1.09
CA GLU A 39 43.40 10.77 -2.07
C GLU A 39 43.20 11.97 -3.02
N VAL A 40 43.29 13.21 -2.51
CA VAL A 40 43.23 14.43 -3.35
C VAL A 40 44.42 14.49 -4.31
N VAL A 41 45.64 14.27 -3.82
CA VAL A 41 46.85 14.30 -4.65
C VAL A 41 46.88 13.16 -5.69
N ALA A 42 46.36 11.98 -5.34
CA ALA A 42 46.17 10.91 -6.31
C ALA A 42 45.16 11.32 -7.40
N ALA A 43 44.05 11.94 -7.00
CA ALA A 43 43.06 12.44 -7.96
C ALA A 43 43.62 13.54 -8.88
N GLN A 44 44.56 14.38 -8.41
CA GLN A 44 45.25 15.37 -9.28
C GLN A 44 46.03 14.71 -10.43
N GLN A 45 46.56 13.51 -10.22
CA GLN A 45 47.36 12.78 -11.23
C GLN A 45 46.47 12.05 -12.24
N ASP A 46 45.30 11.59 -11.80
CA ASP A 46 44.38 10.75 -12.59
C ASP A 46 43.22 11.54 -13.23
N ALA A 47 42.96 12.78 -12.79
CA ALA A 47 41.82 13.57 -13.27
C ALA A 47 42.10 14.24 -14.62
N ASP A 48 41.24 13.95 -15.59
CA ASP A 48 41.15 14.66 -16.86
C ASP A 48 39.96 15.64 -16.82
N LEU A 49 40.22 16.84 -16.32
CA LEU A 49 39.20 17.88 -16.14
C LEU A 49 38.59 18.34 -17.47
N SER A 50 39.40 18.41 -18.54
CA SER A 50 38.92 18.76 -19.87
C SER A 50 37.90 17.75 -20.36
N ARG A 51 38.18 16.45 -20.19
CA ARG A 51 37.23 15.39 -20.55
C ARG A 51 35.96 15.40 -19.71
N GLU A 52 36.03 15.73 -18.42
CA GLU A 52 34.84 15.89 -17.58
C GLU A 52 34.00 17.10 -18.02
N MET A 53 34.63 18.24 -18.34
CA MET A 53 33.96 19.43 -18.87
C MET A 53 33.29 19.15 -20.23
N ASP A 54 34.00 18.49 -21.15
CA ASP A 54 33.46 18.10 -22.47
C ASP A 54 32.28 17.12 -22.33
N ALA A 55 32.25 16.29 -21.29
CA ALA A 55 31.14 15.39 -21.02
C ALA A 55 29.90 16.13 -20.51
N LEU A 56 30.09 17.15 -19.67
CA LEU A 56 29.00 18.03 -19.21
C LEU A 56 28.42 18.83 -20.37
N GLU A 57 29.28 19.44 -21.19
CA GLU A 57 28.85 20.23 -22.35
C GLU A 57 28.06 19.38 -23.37
N ARG A 58 28.57 18.18 -23.70
CA ARG A 58 27.84 17.24 -24.60
C ARG A 58 26.52 16.77 -24.03
N ALA A 59 26.39 16.68 -22.71
CA ALA A 59 25.14 16.31 -22.04
C ALA A 59 24.20 17.50 -21.83
N GLY A 60 24.62 18.73 -22.15
CA GLY A 60 23.88 19.96 -21.89
C GLY A 60 23.74 20.29 -20.40
N VAL A 61 24.61 19.73 -19.55
CA VAL A 61 24.54 19.86 -18.10
C VAL A 61 25.36 21.06 -17.62
N THR A 62 24.72 21.94 -16.85
CA THR A 62 25.40 23.05 -16.18
C THR A 62 25.85 22.62 -14.78
N ALA A 63 27.07 22.99 -14.40
CA ALA A 63 27.60 22.80 -13.04
C ALA A 63 27.64 24.15 -12.32
N ALA A 64 26.80 24.32 -11.29
CA ALA A 64 26.74 25.53 -10.48
C ALA A 64 27.50 25.34 -9.16
N HIS A 65 28.47 26.20 -8.90
CA HIS A 65 29.15 26.30 -7.61
C HIS A 65 28.29 27.12 -6.63
N TRP A 66 28.43 26.92 -5.32
CA TRP A 66 27.63 27.67 -4.33
C TRP A 66 27.84 29.19 -4.32
N ASN A 67 28.82 29.71 -5.09
CA ASN A 67 29.07 31.15 -5.27
C ASN A 67 28.55 31.66 -6.62
N SER A 68 28.03 30.77 -7.47
CA SER A 68 27.40 31.14 -8.73
C SER A 68 25.99 31.67 -8.51
N ASP A 69 25.55 32.56 -9.40
CA ASP A 69 24.22 33.21 -9.34
C ASP A 69 23.06 32.23 -9.59
N ASP A 70 23.32 31.16 -10.33
CA ASP A 70 22.41 30.06 -10.65
C ASP A 70 22.31 28.99 -9.55
N TYR A 71 23.03 29.15 -8.43
CA TYR A 71 22.93 28.26 -7.28
C TYR A 71 21.79 28.69 -6.33
N PRO A 72 20.80 27.82 -6.05
CA PRO A 72 19.65 28.18 -5.21
C PRO A 72 20.07 28.71 -3.83
N ALA A 73 19.70 29.96 -3.51
CA ALA A 73 20.15 30.65 -2.30
C ALA A 73 19.81 29.87 -1.01
N ARG A 74 18.59 29.33 -0.91
CA ARG A 74 18.13 28.54 0.25
C ARG A 74 18.95 27.27 0.50
N LEU A 75 19.50 26.65 -0.56
CA LEU A 75 20.35 25.48 -0.38
C LEU A 75 21.58 25.81 0.46
N LYS A 76 22.08 27.05 0.45
CA LYS A 76 23.25 27.48 1.25
C LYS A 76 22.97 27.45 2.76
N GLU A 77 21.70 27.47 3.16
CA GLU A 77 21.25 27.50 4.56
C GLU A 77 21.15 26.12 5.21
N ILE A 78 21.15 25.04 4.42
CA ILE A 78 21.08 23.68 4.99
C ILE A 78 22.37 23.31 5.73
N PRO A 79 22.36 22.31 6.64
CA PRO A 79 23.55 21.93 7.40
C PRO A 79 24.74 21.43 6.57
N ASP A 80 24.49 20.88 5.38
CA ASP A 80 25.52 20.30 4.50
C ASP A 80 25.26 20.64 3.01
N PRO A 81 25.42 21.90 2.57
CA PRO A 81 25.13 22.31 1.20
C PRO A 81 26.17 21.71 0.24
N PRO A 82 25.74 21.06 -0.87
CA PRO A 82 26.70 20.54 -1.84
C PRO A 82 27.49 21.71 -2.46
N PRO A 83 28.83 21.67 -2.48
CA PRO A 83 29.62 22.76 -3.05
C PRO A 83 29.34 23.01 -4.53
N VAL A 84 28.97 21.95 -5.25
CA VAL A 84 28.58 21.99 -6.65
C VAL A 84 27.28 21.20 -6.82
N ILE A 85 26.34 21.75 -7.58
CA ILE A 85 25.18 21.03 -8.12
C ILE A 85 25.28 20.97 -9.64
N TYR A 86 24.67 19.94 -10.21
CA TYR A 86 24.53 19.78 -11.65
C TYR A 86 23.06 19.95 -12.00
N TYR A 87 22.75 20.65 -13.08
CA TYR A 87 21.37 20.78 -13.53
C TYR A 87 21.19 20.80 -15.04
N LEU A 88 19.99 20.42 -15.47
CA LEU A 88 19.45 20.55 -16.82
C LEU A 88 18.25 21.48 -16.78
N GLY A 89 18.09 22.34 -17.78
CA GLY A 89 17.04 23.36 -17.82
C GLY A 89 17.55 24.69 -17.27
N GLU A 90 16.69 25.45 -16.61
CA GLU A 90 17.01 26.77 -16.11
C GLU A 90 16.60 26.89 -14.63
N ILE A 91 17.44 27.51 -13.80
CA ILE A 91 17.11 27.88 -12.42
C ILE A 91 16.88 29.39 -12.42
N LEU A 92 15.71 29.82 -11.94
CA LEU A 92 15.30 31.22 -11.97
C LEU A 92 15.23 31.80 -10.53
N PRO A 93 15.38 33.13 -10.36
CA PRO A 93 15.19 33.78 -9.06
C PRO A 93 13.83 33.49 -8.42
N GLU A 94 12.77 33.34 -9.22
CA GLU A 94 11.42 33.04 -8.74
C GLU A 94 11.31 31.65 -8.08
N ASP A 95 12.26 30.74 -8.34
CA ASP A 95 12.30 29.41 -7.71
C ASP A 95 12.58 29.47 -6.21
N GLU A 96 12.96 30.63 -5.67
CA GLU A 96 13.00 30.88 -4.24
C GLU A 96 11.60 30.75 -3.60
N PHE A 97 10.54 31.00 -4.38
CA PHE A 97 9.14 30.79 -4.00
C PHE A 97 8.67 29.39 -4.40
N SER A 98 9.22 28.38 -3.74
CA SER A 98 8.94 26.98 -4.06
C SER A 98 8.44 26.17 -2.87
N VAL A 99 7.63 25.16 -3.18
CA VAL A 99 7.08 24.21 -2.19
C VAL A 99 7.44 22.79 -2.61
N ALA A 100 7.99 22.02 -1.68
CA ALA A 100 8.25 20.63 -1.90
C ALA A 100 6.95 19.84 -1.81
N VAL A 101 6.62 19.04 -2.81
CA VAL A 101 5.46 18.13 -2.75
C VAL A 101 5.97 16.71 -2.83
N VAL A 102 5.81 15.96 -1.74
CA VAL A 102 6.41 14.63 -1.58
C VAL A 102 5.40 13.64 -1.02
N GLY A 103 5.61 12.37 -1.33
CA GLY A 103 4.81 11.31 -0.71
C GLY A 103 5.14 9.92 -1.22
N THR A 104 4.22 9.00 -0.98
CA THR A 104 4.37 7.59 -1.32
C THR A 104 4.52 7.38 -2.84
N ARG A 105 5.27 6.32 -3.18
CA ARG A 105 5.39 5.85 -4.57
C ARG A 105 4.14 5.13 -5.08
N ASN A 106 3.29 4.68 -4.16
CA ASN A 106 2.04 4.00 -4.45
C ASN A 106 0.88 4.72 -3.75
N PRO A 107 0.49 5.92 -4.22
CA PRO A 107 -0.56 6.71 -3.59
C PRO A 107 -1.95 6.09 -3.75
N THR A 108 -2.83 6.37 -2.79
CA THR A 108 -4.27 6.14 -2.96
C THR A 108 -4.84 7.04 -4.07
N SER A 109 -6.06 6.77 -4.53
CA SER A 109 -6.76 7.66 -5.46
C SER A 109 -6.92 9.07 -4.89
N TYR A 110 -7.24 9.17 -3.59
CA TYR A 110 -7.28 10.46 -2.89
C TYR A 110 -5.91 11.14 -2.86
N GLY A 111 -4.85 10.42 -2.52
CA GLY A 111 -3.49 10.96 -2.51
C GLY A 111 -3.06 11.48 -3.88
N ARG A 112 -3.43 10.78 -4.97
CA ARG A 112 -3.21 11.27 -6.35
C ARG A 112 -4.00 12.54 -6.65
N GLU A 113 -5.28 12.55 -6.33
CA GLU A 113 -6.15 13.71 -6.58
C GLU A 113 -5.70 14.94 -5.78
N ALA A 114 -5.38 14.76 -4.50
CA ALA A 114 -4.86 15.80 -3.62
C ALA A 114 -3.50 16.34 -4.10
N ALA A 115 -2.56 15.46 -4.47
CA ALA A 115 -1.27 15.90 -5.04
C ALA A 115 -1.47 16.68 -6.34
N SER A 116 -2.34 16.18 -7.22
CA SER A 116 -2.62 16.84 -8.49
C SER A 116 -3.26 18.21 -8.29
N ALA A 117 -4.30 18.31 -7.46
CA ALA A 117 -5.02 19.55 -7.20
C ALA A 117 -4.10 20.59 -6.53
N LEU A 118 -3.43 20.23 -5.44
CA LEU A 118 -2.56 21.15 -4.70
C LEU A 118 -1.38 21.60 -5.56
N SER A 119 -0.73 20.70 -6.30
CA SER A 119 0.39 21.07 -7.17
C SER A 119 -0.06 21.96 -8.34
N ARG A 120 -1.19 21.66 -8.98
CA ARG A 120 -1.75 22.49 -10.04
C ARG A 120 -2.10 23.89 -9.54
N ASP A 121 -2.80 23.98 -8.42
CA ASP A 121 -3.28 25.26 -7.91
C ASP A 121 -2.11 26.14 -7.43
N LEU A 122 -1.15 25.57 -6.71
CA LEU A 122 0.08 26.27 -6.30
C LEU A 122 0.89 26.73 -7.51
N ALA A 123 1.06 25.88 -8.52
CA ALA A 123 1.77 26.23 -9.75
C ALA A 123 1.02 27.29 -10.57
N SER A 124 -0.32 27.29 -10.54
CA SER A 124 -1.14 28.28 -11.25
C SER A 124 -1.02 29.70 -10.66
N VAL A 125 -0.73 29.80 -9.36
CA VAL A 125 -0.37 31.07 -8.70
C VAL A 125 1.15 31.33 -8.71
N GLY A 126 1.89 30.50 -9.45
CA GLY A 126 3.34 30.49 -9.71
C GLY A 126 4.23 30.31 -8.49
N ILE A 127 3.81 29.41 -7.61
CA ILE A 127 4.74 28.73 -6.71
C ILE A 127 5.40 27.59 -7.47
N THR A 128 6.74 27.54 -7.49
CA THR A 128 7.46 26.44 -8.15
C THR A 128 7.28 25.14 -7.35
N ILE A 129 6.88 24.06 -8.05
CA ILE A 129 6.73 22.73 -7.43
C ILE A 129 8.06 22.00 -7.45
N VAL A 130 8.58 21.63 -6.29
CA VAL A 130 9.83 20.85 -6.18
C VAL A 130 9.52 19.44 -5.73
N SER A 131 10.07 18.44 -6.41
CA SER A 131 9.90 17.06 -5.98
C SER A 131 11.03 16.14 -6.47
N GLY A 132 10.95 14.86 -6.14
CA GLY A 132 12.02 13.90 -6.34
C GLY A 132 11.97 13.08 -7.62
N LEU A 133 11.04 13.36 -8.53
CA LEU A 133 10.79 12.58 -9.75
C LEU A 133 10.50 11.08 -9.52
N ALA A 134 10.25 10.63 -8.28
CA ALA A 134 9.89 9.23 -8.04
C ALA A 134 8.52 8.88 -8.64
N LEU A 135 8.21 7.59 -8.78
CA LEU A 135 6.84 7.15 -9.04
C LEU A 135 5.90 7.67 -7.95
N GLY A 136 4.59 7.73 -8.24
CA GLY A 136 3.57 8.16 -7.28
C GLY A 136 3.46 9.67 -7.15
N ILE A 137 3.44 10.19 -5.91
CA ILE A 137 3.14 11.59 -5.60
C ILE A 137 4.07 12.54 -6.35
N ASP A 138 5.39 12.31 -6.32
CA ASP A 138 6.38 13.17 -7.00
C ASP A 138 6.04 13.34 -8.50
N GLY A 139 5.81 12.23 -9.21
CA GLY A 139 5.46 12.26 -10.62
C GLY A 139 4.11 12.92 -10.91
N VAL A 140 3.11 12.72 -10.05
CA VAL A 140 1.80 13.38 -10.17
C VAL A 140 1.94 14.89 -10.01
N SER A 141 2.70 15.34 -9.02
CA SER A 141 2.93 16.76 -8.75
C SER A 141 3.63 17.47 -9.90
N HIS A 142 4.67 16.87 -10.48
CA HIS A 142 5.34 17.42 -11.66
C HIS A 142 4.40 17.53 -12.86
N ARG A 143 3.63 16.47 -13.17
CA ARG A 143 2.67 16.50 -14.28
C ARG A 143 1.61 17.56 -14.08
N ALA A 144 1.04 17.65 -12.89
CA ALA A 144 0.00 18.62 -12.58
C ALA A 144 0.50 20.08 -12.70
N ALA A 145 1.75 20.36 -12.33
CA ALA A 145 2.37 21.66 -12.53
C ALA A 145 2.58 21.97 -14.02
N LEU A 146 3.10 21.02 -14.79
CA LEU A 146 3.34 21.18 -16.24
C LEU A 146 2.03 21.35 -17.03
N GLU A 147 0.97 20.62 -16.66
CA GLU A 147 -0.35 20.68 -17.31
C GLU A 147 -0.99 22.07 -17.26
N CYS A 148 -0.70 22.86 -16.22
CA CYS A 148 -1.17 24.26 -16.13
C CYS A 148 -0.13 25.28 -16.61
N GLY A 149 0.94 24.84 -17.28
CA GLY A 149 2.05 25.70 -17.71
C GLY A 149 2.84 26.29 -16.54
N GLY A 150 2.72 25.70 -15.36
CA GLY A 150 3.42 26.12 -14.16
C GLY A 150 4.83 25.55 -14.07
N ARG A 151 5.63 26.13 -13.18
CA ARG A 151 7.05 25.83 -13.05
C ARG A 151 7.32 24.68 -12.09
N THR A 152 8.25 23.78 -12.42
CA THR A 152 8.59 22.66 -11.55
C THR A 152 10.06 22.24 -11.61
N ILE A 153 10.63 21.82 -10.48
CA ILE A 153 12.01 21.36 -10.37
C ILE A 153 12.07 19.94 -9.81
N ALA A 154 12.71 19.04 -10.55
CA ALA A 154 13.01 17.68 -10.07
C ALA A 154 14.41 17.63 -9.45
N VAL A 155 14.54 17.06 -8.25
CA VAL A 155 15.85 16.76 -7.66
C VAL A 155 16.06 15.25 -7.72
N VAL A 156 17.14 14.76 -8.33
CA VAL A 156 17.35 13.31 -8.57
C VAL A 156 18.51 12.73 -7.73
N ALA A 157 18.48 11.40 -7.53
CA ALA A 157 19.41 10.68 -6.64
C ALA A 157 20.61 10.03 -7.36
N GLY A 158 20.84 10.36 -8.63
CA GLY A 158 21.96 9.89 -9.44
C GLY A 158 22.45 10.99 -10.37
N GLY A 159 23.41 10.70 -11.24
CA GLY A 159 23.83 11.61 -12.31
C GLY A 159 22.69 11.89 -13.28
N LEU A 160 22.71 13.07 -13.90
CA LEU A 160 21.65 13.52 -14.83
C LEU A 160 21.60 12.70 -16.13
N ASP A 161 22.62 11.90 -16.40
CA ASP A 161 22.67 10.90 -17.49
C ASP A 161 22.00 9.57 -17.14
N SER A 162 21.54 9.38 -15.90
CA SER A 162 20.91 8.13 -15.43
C SER A 162 19.51 8.37 -14.89
N VAL A 163 18.54 8.57 -15.78
CA VAL A 163 17.13 8.78 -15.44
C VAL A 163 16.55 7.59 -14.68
N TYR A 164 15.99 7.86 -13.50
CA TYR A 164 15.31 6.87 -12.67
C TYR A 164 14.14 7.51 -11.92
N PRO A 165 12.95 6.90 -11.93
CA PRO A 165 12.57 5.68 -12.64
C PRO A 165 12.59 5.87 -14.17
N LYS A 166 12.83 4.81 -14.96
CA LYS A 166 12.96 4.90 -16.42
C LYS A 166 11.66 5.37 -17.09
N GLU A 167 10.54 5.00 -16.47
CA GLU A 167 9.17 5.37 -16.79
C GLU A 167 8.95 6.88 -16.81
N HIS A 168 9.78 7.65 -16.08
CA HIS A 168 9.71 9.10 -16.05
C HIS A 168 10.69 9.79 -17.03
N ALA A 169 11.27 9.07 -18.00
CA ALA A 169 12.13 9.69 -19.02
C ALA A 169 11.41 10.75 -19.88
N GLY A 170 10.11 10.58 -20.13
CA GLY A 170 9.29 11.62 -20.78
C GLY A 170 9.15 12.85 -19.87
N LEU A 171 8.73 12.62 -18.63
CA LEU A 171 8.52 13.66 -17.63
C LEU A 171 9.82 14.44 -17.32
N PHE A 172 10.95 13.75 -17.21
CA PHE A 172 12.28 14.35 -17.05
C PHE A 172 12.57 15.40 -18.14
N ARG A 173 12.31 15.06 -19.42
CA ARG A 173 12.50 15.98 -20.55
C ARG A 173 11.51 17.14 -20.54
N GLN A 174 10.27 16.91 -20.12
CA GLN A 174 9.27 17.98 -20.00
C GLN A 174 9.65 18.99 -18.90
N ILE A 175 10.13 18.50 -17.75
CA ILE A 175 10.60 19.35 -16.64
C ILE A 175 11.77 20.23 -17.09
N GLN A 176 12.72 19.68 -17.87
CA GLN A 176 13.83 20.46 -18.42
C GLN A 176 13.35 21.66 -19.25
N GLY A 177 12.20 21.54 -19.95
CA GLY A 177 11.66 22.62 -20.77
C GLY A 177 10.91 23.72 -20.01
N GLN A 178 10.44 23.45 -18.79
CA GLN A 178 9.61 24.37 -18.00
C GLN A 178 10.10 24.52 -16.54
N GLY A 179 11.39 24.31 -16.33
CA GLY A 179 12.02 24.30 -15.01
C GLY A 179 13.42 23.70 -15.05
N ALA A 180 13.76 22.88 -14.05
CA ALA A 180 15.08 22.26 -13.98
C ALA A 180 15.05 20.83 -13.40
N VAL A 181 16.05 20.03 -13.77
CA VAL A 181 16.37 18.78 -13.09
C VAL A 181 17.75 18.90 -12.44
N ILE A 182 17.83 18.75 -11.13
CA ILE A 182 19.01 19.03 -10.30
C ILE A 182 19.56 17.74 -9.67
N SER A 183 20.89 17.62 -9.58
CA SER A 183 21.58 16.55 -8.87
C SER A 183 22.82 17.06 -8.11
N GLU A 184 23.16 16.43 -6.98
CA GLU A 184 24.47 16.61 -6.31
C GLU A 184 25.55 15.65 -6.86
N HIS A 185 25.20 14.80 -7.82
CA HIS A 185 26.07 13.75 -8.34
C HIS A 185 26.55 14.05 -9.76
N ARG A 186 27.85 13.81 -10.01
CA ARG A 186 28.45 13.84 -11.33
C ARG A 186 27.83 12.81 -12.28
N LEU A 187 28.08 12.98 -13.58
CA LEU A 187 27.68 12.01 -14.60
C LEU A 187 28.23 10.61 -14.30
N GLY A 188 27.46 9.58 -14.67
CA GLY A 188 27.79 8.17 -14.49
C GLY A 188 27.47 7.60 -13.10
N VAL A 189 27.05 8.43 -12.13
CA VAL A 189 26.63 7.95 -10.81
C VAL A 189 25.24 7.34 -10.90
N ARG A 190 25.13 6.03 -10.66
CA ARG A 190 23.83 5.36 -10.65
C ARG A 190 23.02 5.71 -9.39
N PRO A 191 21.69 5.83 -9.50
CA PRO A 191 20.80 5.92 -8.36
C PRO A 191 20.96 4.69 -7.46
N ASP A 192 21.27 4.90 -6.18
CA ASP A 192 21.35 3.84 -5.18
C ASP A 192 20.47 4.16 -3.96
N ALA A 193 20.14 3.14 -3.17
CA ALA A 193 19.25 3.29 -2.00
C ALA A 193 19.75 4.32 -0.97
N ARG A 194 21.06 4.59 -0.90
CA ARG A 194 21.69 5.52 0.04
C ARG A 194 21.65 6.96 -0.47
N ASN A 195 21.56 7.17 -1.78
CA ASN A 195 21.48 8.49 -2.38
C ASN A 195 20.08 9.11 -2.24
N PHE A 196 19.00 8.31 -2.15
CA PHE A 196 17.64 8.88 -2.04
C PHE A 196 17.42 9.72 -0.77
N PRO A 197 17.80 9.28 0.45
CA PRO A 197 17.68 10.13 1.64
C PRO A 197 18.59 11.36 1.58
N ARG A 198 19.80 11.23 1.01
CA ARG A 198 20.71 12.36 0.83
C ARG A 198 20.11 13.42 -0.10
N ARG A 199 19.55 13.00 -1.23
CA ARG A 199 18.82 13.87 -2.17
C ARG A 199 17.69 14.63 -1.48
N ASN A 200 16.90 13.99 -0.62
CA ASN A 200 15.73 14.64 0.02
C ASN A 200 16.09 15.89 0.83
N ARG A 201 17.32 15.99 1.36
CA ARG A 201 17.80 17.19 2.05
C ARG A 201 17.85 18.42 1.13
N LEU A 202 18.08 18.20 -0.18
CA LEU A 202 18.11 19.26 -1.18
C LEU A 202 16.70 19.71 -1.53
N ILE A 203 15.76 18.77 -1.69
CA ILE A 203 14.33 19.08 -1.87
C ILE A 203 13.85 19.97 -0.74
N SER A 204 14.03 19.53 0.52
CA SER A 204 13.62 20.32 1.68
C SER A 204 14.39 21.63 1.78
N GLY A 205 15.67 21.63 1.42
CA GLY A 205 16.57 22.77 1.55
C GLY A 205 16.32 23.89 0.55
N MET A 206 15.77 23.59 -0.61
CA MET A 206 15.52 24.59 -1.65
C MET A 206 14.12 25.19 -1.59
N THR A 207 13.24 24.68 -0.74
CA THR A 207 11.83 25.06 -0.66
C THR A 207 11.47 25.79 0.63
N LEU A 208 10.43 26.62 0.58
CA LEU A 208 9.85 27.32 1.73
C LEU A 208 9.13 26.39 2.70
N GLY A 209 8.62 25.28 2.21
CA GLY A 209 7.89 24.30 3.00
C GLY A 209 7.75 22.97 2.28
N THR A 210 7.45 21.91 3.03
CA THR A 210 7.22 20.57 2.49
C THR A 210 5.79 20.12 2.75
N LEU A 211 5.05 19.91 1.66
CA LEU A 211 3.74 19.28 1.64
C LEU A 211 3.91 17.77 1.51
N VAL A 212 3.58 17.05 2.59
CA VAL A 212 3.53 15.59 2.61
C VAL A 212 2.09 15.16 2.31
N VAL A 213 1.82 14.79 1.05
CA VAL A 213 0.44 14.50 0.59
C VAL A 213 -0.07 13.17 1.14
N GLU A 214 0.77 12.14 1.05
CA GLU A 214 0.46 10.82 1.57
C GLU A 214 1.77 10.10 1.91
N ALA A 215 1.87 9.57 3.12
CA ALA A 215 3.03 8.78 3.56
C ALA A 215 2.63 7.31 3.70
N GLY A 216 3.33 6.43 2.98
CA GLY A 216 3.16 4.98 3.10
C GLY A 216 4.09 4.39 4.16
N GLU A 217 3.75 3.23 4.73
CA GLU A 217 4.69 2.49 5.58
C GLU A 217 5.97 2.16 4.80
N GLY A 218 7.11 2.68 5.26
CA GLY A 218 8.43 2.45 4.67
C GLY A 218 8.90 3.51 3.65
N SER A 219 8.22 4.64 3.49
CA SER A 219 8.70 5.74 2.64
C SER A 219 9.91 6.45 3.26
N GLY A 220 11.14 6.05 2.90
CA GLY A 220 12.38 6.85 3.02
C GLY A 220 12.89 7.27 4.41
N TYR A 221 12.08 7.14 5.46
CA TYR A 221 12.43 7.33 6.86
C TYR A 221 12.02 6.07 7.64
N PRO A 222 12.88 5.52 8.51
CA PRO A 222 12.56 4.31 9.26
C PRO A 222 11.63 4.69 10.41
N LEU A 223 10.31 4.55 10.25
CA LEU A 223 9.28 4.24 11.27
C LEU A 223 7.86 4.50 10.71
N ASP A 224 6.92 3.65 11.12
CA ASP A 224 5.44 3.71 11.05
C ASP A 224 4.82 5.09 10.67
N ALA A 225 4.21 5.17 9.48
CA ALA A 225 3.67 6.41 8.89
C ALA A 225 2.55 7.04 9.74
N SER A 226 1.75 6.23 10.45
CA SER A 226 0.67 6.71 11.32
C SER A 226 1.19 7.43 12.57
N LYS A 227 2.33 6.97 13.11
CA LYS A 227 3.03 7.62 14.23
C LYS A 227 3.72 8.90 13.78
N TYR A 228 4.22 8.93 12.54
CA TYR A 228 4.89 10.10 12.00
C TYR A 228 3.93 11.24 11.68
N THR A 229 2.80 10.99 11.03
CA THR A 229 1.79 12.05 10.79
C THR A 229 1.28 12.63 12.11
N ASN A 230 0.99 11.79 13.10
CA ASN A 230 0.62 12.25 14.44
C ASN A 230 1.76 13.00 15.15
N ARG A 231 3.02 12.60 14.92
CA ARG A 231 4.20 13.28 15.46
C ARG A 231 4.43 14.63 14.80
N MET A 232 4.34 14.73 13.47
CA MET A 232 4.44 15.99 12.74
C MET A 232 3.37 16.97 13.18
N ILE A 233 2.11 16.52 13.32
CA ILE A 233 1.02 17.36 13.83
C ILE A 233 1.30 17.78 15.29
N LYS A 234 1.80 16.89 16.15
CA LYS A 234 2.24 17.24 17.52
C LYS A 234 3.44 18.19 17.56
N GLU A 235 4.32 18.12 16.57
CA GLU A 235 5.50 18.98 16.38
C GLU A 235 5.15 20.30 15.63
N GLY A 236 3.88 20.52 15.31
CA GLY A 236 3.36 21.80 14.80
C GLY A 236 3.03 21.84 13.30
N ALA A 237 3.06 20.72 12.59
CA ALA A 237 2.66 20.68 11.18
C ALA A 237 1.16 20.95 11.00
N LYS A 238 0.82 21.84 10.06
CA LYS A 238 -0.55 22.22 9.73
C LYS A 238 -1.16 21.25 8.70
N LEU A 239 -2.42 20.90 8.89
CA LEU A 239 -3.20 20.17 7.88
C LEU A 239 -3.57 21.11 6.75
N VAL A 240 -3.29 20.68 5.52
CA VAL A 240 -3.57 21.43 4.29
C VAL A 240 -4.77 20.78 3.61
N ALA A 241 -5.84 21.54 3.40
CA ALA A 241 -7.01 21.11 2.63
C ALA A 241 -7.00 21.73 1.23
N GLU A 242 -6.59 22.99 1.12
CA GLU A 242 -6.52 23.74 -0.14
C GLU A 242 -5.18 24.48 -0.25
N TYR A 243 -4.81 24.91 -1.45
CA TYR A 243 -3.54 25.61 -1.67
C TYR A 243 -3.42 26.93 -0.89
N THR A 244 -4.56 27.56 -0.56
CA THR A 244 -4.63 28.78 0.25
C THR A 244 -4.12 28.56 1.67
N ASP A 245 -4.31 27.37 2.26
CA ASP A 245 -3.77 27.03 3.58
C ASP A 245 -2.23 27.07 3.59
N VAL A 246 -1.62 26.67 2.46
CA VAL A 246 -0.16 26.70 2.24
C VAL A 246 0.32 28.14 2.13
N LEU A 247 -0.38 28.96 1.35
CA LEU A 247 -0.04 30.38 1.20
C LEU A 247 -0.12 31.14 2.52
N GLU A 248 -1.16 30.88 3.32
CA GLU A 248 -1.32 31.48 4.64
C GLU A 248 -0.22 31.05 5.62
N GLU A 249 0.08 29.75 5.66
CA GLU A 249 1.08 29.19 6.57
C GLU A 249 2.48 29.70 6.25
N LEU A 250 2.83 29.72 4.96
CA LEU A 250 4.11 30.21 4.49
C LEU A 250 4.14 31.75 4.40
N LYS A 251 3.05 32.44 4.76
CA LYS A 251 2.90 33.91 4.71
C LYS A 251 3.28 34.50 3.34
N LEU A 252 2.94 33.77 2.28
CA LEU A 252 3.13 34.16 0.89
C LEU A 252 2.17 35.24 0.30
N PRO A 253 1.10 35.77 0.96
CA PRO A 253 0.10 36.59 0.26
C PRO A 253 0.49 38.00 -0.23
N GLU A 254 1.66 38.56 0.09
CA GLU A 254 1.94 39.98 -0.21
C GLU A 254 2.92 40.25 -1.37
N LEU A 255 3.54 39.24 -1.98
CA LEU A 255 4.64 39.45 -2.95
C LEU A 255 4.32 39.18 -4.44
N ARG A 256 3.14 38.64 -4.79
CA ARG A 256 2.73 38.41 -6.19
C ARG A 256 1.57 39.28 -6.70
N ARG A 257 1.00 40.15 -5.86
CA ARG A 257 -0.02 41.12 -6.31
C ARG A 257 0.55 42.30 -7.11
N ARG A 258 1.85 42.33 -7.37
CA ARG A 258 2.46 43.23 -8.35
C ARG A 258 3.00 42.39 -9.50
N GLU A 259 2.35 42.58 -10.66
CA GLU A 259 2.86 42.30 -12.00
C GLU A 259 2.93 40.81 -12.43
N THR A 260 1.82 40.30 -12.99
CA THR A 260 1.71 39.99 -14.43
C THR A 260 0.37 39.29 -14.71
N GLU A 261 -0.26 39.66 -15.83
CA GLU A 261 -1.40 38.92 -16.38
C GLU A 261 -0.99 37.47 -16.70
N PRO A 262 -1.86 36.47 -16.47
CA PRO A 262 -1.58 35.11 -16.88
C PRO A 262 -1.37 35.07 -18.40
N PRO A 263 -0.31 34.43 -18.91
CA PRO A 263 -0.09 34.34 -20.35
C PRO A 263 -1.25 33.57 -21.00
N ALA A 264 -1.64 34.02 -22.20
CA ALA A 264 -2.71 33.43 -22.97
C ALA A 264 -2.46 31.93 -23.16
N VAL A 265 -3.46 31.13 -22.79
CA VAL A 265 -3.51 29.68 -23.02
C VAL A 265 -3.36 29.43 -24.52
N GLN A 266 -2.17 28.99 -24.95
CA GLN A 266 -2.01 28.40 -26.27
C GLN A 266 -2.68 27.02 -26.26
N GLN A 267 -3.58 26.82 -27.22
CA GLN A 267 -4.24 25.53 -27.44
C GLN A 267 -3.20 24.41 -27.61
N PRO A 268 -3.46 23.18 -27.11
CA PRO A 268 -2.55 22.08 -27.33
C PRO A 268 -2.44 21.77 -28.83
N LEU A 269 -1.20 21.66 -29.32
CA LEU A 269 -0.88 21.12 -30.63
C LEU A 269 -1.43 19.70 -30.76
N GLU A 270 -2.24 19.47 -31.79
CA GLU A 270 -2.67 18.14 -32.20
C GLU A 270 -1.49 17.31 -32.75
N ALA A 271 -1.55 16.01 -32.40
CA ALA A 271 -1.04 14.83 -33.11
C ALA A 271 0.49 14.60 -33.18
N GLN A 272 0.94 13.45 -32.67
CA GLN A 272 1.03 12.22 -33.49
C GLN A 272 1.55 11.02 -32.67
N GLU A 273 0.82 9.90 -32.81
CA GLU A 273 1.21 8.49 -32.86
C GLU A 273 2.49 8.02 -32.15
N ILE A 274 2.32 7.04 -31.23
CA ILE A 274 3.24 5.97 -30.73
C ILE A 274 2.51 5.40 -29.50
N ARG A 275 2.03 4.15 -29.37
CA ARG A 275 2.15 2.89 -30.11
C ARG A 275 0.90 2.05 -29.80
N GLU A 276 0.19 1.65 -30.85
CA GLU A 276 -0.46 0.34 -30.92
C GLU A 276 0.64 -0.65 -31.30
N SER A 277 1.08 -1.48 -30.36
CA SER A 277 1.84 -2.71 -30.66
C SER A 277 2.06 -3.45 -29.34
N GLU A 278 1.07 -4.22 -28.87
CA GLU A 278 1.23 -5.39 -27.96
C GLU A 278 -0.14 -6.03 -27.60
N MET A 279 -1.05 -6.12 -28.58
CA MET A 279 -2.32 -6.84 -28.42
C MET A 279 -2.79 -7.54 -29.71
N GLU A 280 -1.88 -7.88 -30.61
CA GLU A 280 -2.19 -8.54 -31.90
C GLU A 280 -2.14 -10.08 -31.84
N GLY A 281 -2.09 -10.68 -30.64
CA GLY A 281 -2.01 -12.13 -30.50
C GLY A 281 -3.33 -12.88 -30.63
N ASP A 282 -4.46 -12.27 -30.27
CA ASP A 282 -5.72 -12.99 -30.00
C ASP A 282 -6.97 -12.42 -30.70
N LEU A 283 -6.83 -11.56 -31.73
CA LEU A 283 -7.96 -10.89 -32.41
C LEU A 283 -8.04 -11.20 -33.92
N GLU A 284 -7.83 -12.46 -34.33
CA GLU A 284 -8.12 -12.86 -35.71
C GLU A 284 -9.64 -12.83 -35.97
N GLY A 285 -10.14 -11.77 -36.63
CA GLY A 285 -11.49 -11.73 -37.23
C GLY A 285 -12.39 -10.55 -36.89
N LEU A 286 -11.92 -9.54 -36.13
CA LEU A 286 -12.68 -8.34 -35.78
C LEU A 286 -12.26 -7.16 -36.68
N ASP A 287 -13.20 -6.31 -37.07
CA ASP A 287 -12.87 -5.12 -37.85
C ASP A 287 -12.18 -4.03 -36.99
N GLU A 288 -11.62 -2.99 -37.63
CA GLU A 288 -10.90 -1.91 -36.94
C GLU A 288 -11.81 -1.14 -35.96
N GLU A 289 -13.11 -1.07 -36.22
CA GLU A 289 -14.08 -0.35 -35.40
C GLU A 289 -14.45 -1.17 -34.15
N GLU A 290 -14.67 -2.47 -34.31
CA GLU A 290 -14.87 -3.45 -33.24
C GLU A 290 -13.62 -3.57 -32.36
N SER A 291 -12.42 -3.55 -32.94
CA SER A 291 -11.15 -3.57 -32.20
C SER A 291 -10.92 -2.27 -31.41
N ALA A 292 -11.30 -1.11 -31.96
CA ALA A 292 -11.24 0.16 -31.26
C ALA A 292 -12.27 0.26 -30.13
N ILE A 293 -13.47 -0.29 -30.32
CA ILE A 293 -14.50 -0.41 -29.28
C ILE A 293 -14.02 -1.36 -28.17
N LEU A 294 -13.51 -2.55 -28.50
CA LEU A 294 -12.97 -3.51 -27.54
C LEU A 294 -11.77 -2.95 -26.77
N SER A 295 -10.84 -2.27 -27.43
CA SER A 295 -9.70 -1.57 -26.81
C SER A 295 -10.15 -0.51 -25.79
N ARG A 296 -11.24 0.23 -26.06
CA ARG A 296 -11.82 1.21 -25.12
C ARG A 296 -12.70 0.58 -24.03
N LEU A 297 -13.31 -0.58 -24.31
CA LEU A 297 -14.06 -1.39 -23.35
C LEU A 297 -13.16 -2.23 -22.43
N SER A 298 -11.89 -2.38 -22.77
CA SER A 298 -10.88 -3.12 -21.99
C SER A 298 -10.50 -2.43 -20.67
N GLY A 299 -10.95 -1.20 -20.44
CA GLY A 299 -10.85 -0.52 -19.14
C GLY A 299 -12.18 -0.60 -18.39
N ASP A 300 -12.15 -0.87 -17.08
CA ASP A 300 -13.33 -0.81 -16.20
C ASP A 300 -14.05 0.55 -16.38
N PRO A 301 -15.23 0.58 -17.03
CA PRO A 301 -15.92 1.81 -17.28
C PRO A 301 -16.47 2.42 -15.98
N GLY A 302 -16.52 1.65 -14.89
CA GLY A 302 -17.13 2.03 -13.62
C GLY A 302 -18.62 2.37 -13.77
N HIS A 303 -19.14 3.14 -12.83
CA HIS A 303 -20.51 3.66 -12.91
C HIS A 303 -20.60 4.74 -14.02
N VAL A 304 -21.45 4.51 -15.03
CA VAL A 304 -21.71 5.47 -16.12
C VAL A 304 -22.76 6.53 -15.78
N ARG A 305 -23.62 6.24 -14.80
CA ARG A 305 -24.64 7.13 -14.24
C ARG A 305 -24.43 7.24 -12.73
N ASP A 306 -24.68 8.42 -12.17
CA ASP A 306 -24.69 8.65 -10.72
C ASP A 306 -25.67 9.78 -10.35
N LEU A 307 -25.96 9.92 -9.06
CA LEU A 307 -26.72 11.04 -8.53
C LEU A 307 -25.94 12.37 -8.72
N PRO A 308 -26.59 13.48 -9.05
CA PRO A 308 -25.96 14.78 -9.28
C PRO A 308 -24.97 15.15 -8.18
N GLN A 309 -23.82 15.69 -8.56
CA GLN A 309 -22.74 16.03 -7.63
C GLN A 309 -23.14 17.18 -6.69
N TRP A 310 -23.86 18.18 -7.21
CA TRP A 310 -24.13 19.45 -6.51
C TRP A 310 -25.56 19.59 -5.98
N ARG A 311 -26.45 18.66 -6.31
CA ARG A 311 -27.85 18.67 -5.86
C ARG A 311 -28.14 17.41 -5.08
N PHE A 312 -29.20 17.45 -4.26
CA PHE A 312 -29.60 16.31 -3.46
C PHE A 312 -29.89 15.07 -4.31
N GLY A 313 -30.59 15.24 -5.44
CA GLY A 313 -30.76 14.19 -6.47
C GLY A 313 -31.71 13.06 -6.09
N VAL A 314 -32.44 13.17 -4.97
CA VAL A 314 -33.42 12.18 -4.51
C VAL A 314 -34.71 12.91 -4.15
N ASN A 315 -35.84 12.49 -4.72
CA ASN A 315 -37.14 13.07 -4.40
C ASN A 315 -37.79 12.29 -3.24
N ILE A 316 -37.81 12.88 -2.05
CA ILE A 316 -38.34 12.24 -0.83
C ILE A 316 -39.87 12.09 -0.89
N GLU A 317 -40.56 13.03 -1.55
CA GLU A 317 -42.02 13.03 -1.65
C GLU A 317 -42.55 12.01 -2.68
N GLU A 318 -41.71 11.62 -3.64
CA GLU A 318 -42.01 10.62 -4.67
C GLU A 318 -41.26 9.31 -4.38
N ASP A 319 -41.50 8.72 -3.20
CA ASP A 319 -40.97 7.41 -2.78
C ASP A 319 -39.44 7.26 -2.97
N PHE A 320 -38.69 8.31 -2.63
CA PHE A 320 -37.24 8.37 -2.77
C PHE A 320 -36.72 8.24 -4.22
N ALA A 321 -37.52 8.60 -5.23
CA ALA A 321 -37.13 8.51 -6.64
C ALA A 321 -35.77 9.20 -6.91
N PRO A 322 -34.73 8.46 -7.36
CA PRO A 322 -33.42 9.02 -7.67
C PRO A 322 -33.41 9.68 -9.05
N SER A 323 -32.79 10.86 -9.15
CA SER A 323 -32.46 11.49 -10.42
C SER A 323 -31.03 11.15 -10.79
N TYR A 324 -30.84 10.24 -11.75
CA TYR A 324 -29.50 9.88 -12.24
C TYR A 324 -29.09 10.71 -13.44
N GLU A 325 -27.83 11.14 -13.47
CA GLU A 325 -27.20 11.85 -14.58
C GLU A 325 -26.04 11.02 -15.12
N VAL A 326 -25.81 11.08 -16.44
CA VAL A 326 -24.60 10.47 -17.04
C VAL A 326 -23.39 11.26 -16.57
N VAL A 327 -22.40 10.55 -16.03
CA VAL A 327 -21.16 11.16 -15.54
C VAL A 327 -20.48 11.89 -16.70
N LYS A 328 -20.05 13.15 -16.48
CA LYS A 328 -19.59 14.05 -17.55
C LYS A 328 -18.52 13.42 -18.44
N ASP A 329 -17.55 12.74 -17.83
CA ASP A 329 -16.40 12.13 -18.51
C ASP A 329 -16.72 10.76 -19.13
N LYS A 330 -17.97 10.28 -19.02
CA LYS A 330 -18.44 9.00 -19.55
C LYS A 330 -19.47 9.15 -20.67
N LYS A 331 -19.79 10.38 -21.08
CA LYS A 331 -20.76 10.65 -22.15
C LYS A 331 -20.34 10.02 -23.47
N ASP A 332 -19.08 10.21 -23.88
CA ASP A 332 -18.57 9.67 -25.14
C ASP A 332 -18.59 8.14 -25.14
N LEU A 333 -18.25 7.52 -24.01
CA LEU A 333 -18.35 6.07 -23.83
C LEU A 333 -19.79 5.57 -23.98
N VAL A 334 -20.76 6.23 -23.33
CA VAL A 334 -22.19 5.86 -23.45
C VAL A 334 -22.67 6.00 -24.89
N SER A 335 -22.26 7.06 -25.60
CA SER A 335 -22.60 7.23 -27.01
C SER A 335 -22.01 6.13 -27.90
N GLN A 336 -20.76 5.73 -27.68
CA GLN A 336 -20.10 4.63 -28.39
C GLN A 336 -20.77 3.30 -28.10
N LEU A 337 -21.02 3.00 -26.81
CA LEU A 337 -21.74 1.81 -26.38
C LEU A 337 -23.11 1.72 -27.05
N LYS A 338 -23.88 2.81 -27.02
CA LYS A 338 -25.20 2.86 -27.66
C LYS A 338 -25.11 2.53 -29.15
N ALA A 339 -24.19 3.15 -29.88
CA ALA A 339 -24.01 2.90 -31.31
C ALA A 339 -23.65 1.43 -31.60
N ALA A 340 -22.71 0.85 -30.83
CA ALA A 340 -22.32 -0.55 -30.96
C ALA A 340 -23.45 -1.52 -30.58
N GLY A 341 -24.22 -1.21 -29.54
CA GLY A 341 -25.38 -1.99 -29.15
C GLY A 341 -26.48 -1.94 -30.20
N ASP A 342 -26.71 -0.77 -30.81
CA ASP A 342 -27.72 -0.56 -31.86
C ASP A 342 -27.42 -1.38 -33.13
N SER A 343 -26.15 -1.66 -33.44
CA SER A 343 -25.75 -2.54 -34.55
C SER A 343 -25.68 -4.03 -34.17
N ALA A 344 -25.52 -4.37 -32.89
CA ALA A 344 -25.38 -5.74 -32.43
C ALA A 344 -26.69 -6.55 -32.48
N ASN A 345 -26.61 -7.84 -32.82
CA ASN A 345 -27.74 -8.78 -32.76
C ASN A 345 -28.12 -9.11 -31.30
N ASP A 346 -27.11 -9.37 -30.48
CA ASP A 346 -27.22 -9.71 -29.06
C ASP A 346 -26.31 -8.80 -28.24
N ILE A 347 -26.74 -8.45 -27.03
CA ILE A 347 -25.96 -7.66 -26.08
C ILE A 347 -25.80 -8.48 -24.81
N TYR A 348 -24.56 -8.71 -24.37
CA TYR A 348 -24.25 -9.41 -23.12
C TYR A 348 -23.64 -8.45 -22.10
N LEU A 349 -24.23 -8.41 -20.91
CA LEU A 349 -23.80 -7.63 -19.76
C LEU A 349 -23.04 -8.54 -18.79
N ALA A 350 -21.71 -8.49 -18.84
CA ALA A 350 -20.80 -9.38 -18.12
C ALA A 350 -20.08 -8.67 -16.95
N THR A 351 -20.77 -7.81 -16.22
CA THR A 351 -20.21 -7.14 -15.03
C THR A 351 -20.05 -8.11 -13.85
N ASP A 352 -19.30 -7.68 -12.83
CA ASP A 352 -19.07 -8.43 -11.60
C ASP A 352 -20.35 -9.04 -10.98
N PRO A 353 -20.27 -10.21 -10.33
CA PRO A 353 -21.42 -10.95 -9.82
C PRO A 353 -22.00 -10.39 -8.50
N ASP A 354 -21.73 -9.13 -8.17
CA ASP A 354 -22.24 -8.47 -6.96
C ASP A 354 -23.33 -7.43 -7.28
N ARG A 355 -23.98 -6.89 -6.24
CA ARG A 355 -25.00 -5.85 -6.41
C ARG A 355 -24.49 -4.57 -7.12
N GLU A 356 -23.20 -4.25 -7.03
CA GLU A 356 -22.65 -3.08 -7.72
C GLU A 356 -22.54 -3.37 -9.21
N GLY A 357 -22.03 -4.55 -9.57
CA GLY A 357 -22.03 -5.04 -10.95
C GLY A 357 -23.44 -5.11 -11.54
N GLU A 358 -24.43 -5.56 -10.78
CA GLU A 358 -25.83 -5.59 -11.24
C GLU A 358 -26.37 -4.18 -11.50
N ALA A 359 -26.10 -3.22 -10.61
CA ALA A 359 -26.47 -1.83 -10.80
C ALA A 359 -25.75 -1.17 -11.99
N ILE A 360 -24.48 -1.50 -12.25
CA ILE A 360 -23.74 -1.03 -13.44
C ILE A 360 -24.41 -1.56 -14.70
N SER A 361 -24.75 -2.86 -14.75
CA SER A 361 -25.47 -3.47 -15.87
C SER A 361 -26.79 -2.74 -16.16
N TRP A 362 -27.57 -2.46 -15.11
CA TRP A 362 -28.81 -1.69 -15.23
C TRP A 362 -28.56 -0.25 -15.72
N HIS A 363 -27.58 0.45 -15.13
CA HIS A 363 -27.23 1.81 -15.54
C HIS A 363 -26.77 1.90 -17.00
N LEU A 364 -26.01 0.91 -17.49
CA LEU A 364 -25.58 0.82 -18.89
C LEU A 364 -26.78 0.66 -19.82
N GLN A 365 -27.67 -0.30 -19.52
CA GLN A 365 -28.88 -0.55 -20.30
C GLN A 365 -29.75 0.70 -20.44
N GLU A 366 -29.92 1.43 -19.34
CA GLU A 366 -30.74 2.63 -19.34
C GLU A 366 -30.05 3.85 -19.97
N ALA A 367 -28.74 4.02 -19.73
CA ALA A 367 -27.97 5.12 -20.34
C ALA A 367 -27.93 5.00 -21.86
N ALA A 368 -27.84 3.77 -22.37
CA ALA A 368 -27.87 3.46 -23.80
C ALA A 368 -29.30 3.39 -24.39
N ALA A 369 -30.33 3.46 -23.55
CA ALA A 369 -31.75 3.37 -23.92
C ALA A 369 -32.12 2.05 -24.64
N TRP A 370 -31.61 0.92 -24.15
CA TRP A 370 -31.81 -0.41 -24.76
C TRP A 370 -33.10 -1.12 -24.33
N GLU A 371 -33.92 -0.53 -23.46
CA GLU A 371 -35.18 -1.12 -22.97
C GLU A 371 -36.21 -1.41 -24.08
N GLY A 372 -36.16 -0.65 -25.19
CA GLY A 372 -37.10 -0.79 -26.31
C GLY A 372 -36.65 -1.76 -27.42
N ARG A 373 -35.54 -2.48 -27.23
CA ARG A 373 -35.00 -3.39 -28.25
C ARG A 373 -35.88 -4.63 -28.41
N LEU A 374 -35.92 -5.18 -29.64
CA LEU A 374 -36.61 -6.43 -29.91
C LEU A 374 -35.98 -7.61 -29.16
N THR A 375 -34.65 -7.62 -29.08
CA THR A 375 -33.88 -8.55 -28.25
C THR A 375 -33.31 -7.78 -27.06
N PRO A 376 -33.78 -8.04 -25.82
CA PRO A 376 -33.28 -7.34 -24.64
C PRO A 376 -31.84 -7.78 -24.29
N PRO A 377 -31.04 -6.91 -23.64
CA PRO A 377 -29.73 -7.29 -23.12
C PRO A 377 -29.79 -8.48 -22.16
N LYS A 378 -28.79 -9.36 -22.24
CA LYS A 378 -28.65 -10.59 -21.45
C LYS A 378 -27.57 -10.42 -20.39
N ARG A 379 -27.84 -10.76 -19.13
CA ARG A 379 -26.88 -10.73 -18.02
C ARG A 379 -26.12 -12.05 -17.93
N VAL A 380 -24.79 -11.99 -17.95
CA VAL A 380 -23.89 -13.16 -17.83
C VAL A 380 -23.09 -13.08 -16.55
N VAL A 381 -23.17 -14.11 -15.70
CA VAL A 381 -22.56 -14.10 -14.36
C VAL A 381 -21.59 -15.26 -14.24
N PHE A 382 -20.35 -14.97 -13.85
CA PHE A 382 -19.33 -15.97 -13.52
C PHE A 382 -18.56 -15.53 -12.27
N HIS A 383 -17.99 -16.49 -11.56
CA HIS A 383 -17.24 -16.27 -10.32
C HIS A 383 -15.74 -16.54 -10.47
N GLU A 384 -15.30 -16.98 -11.64
CA GLU A 384 -13.90 -17.12 -12.04
C GLU A 384 -13.77 -16.92 -13.55
N ILE A 385 -12.68 -16.27 -13.99
CA ILE A 385 -12.42 -16.01 -15.40
C ILE A 385 -11.53 -17.13 -15.93
N THR A 386 -12.19 -18.23 -16.30
CA THR A 386 -11.60 -19.40 -16.96
C THR A 386 -12.44 -19.73 -18.19
N LYS A 387 -11.83 -20.39 -19.19
CA LYS A 387 -12.54 -20.76 -20.43
C LYS A 387 -13.86 -21.48 -20.14
N ASP A 388 -13.81 -22.56 -19.36
CA ASP A 388 -14.98 -23.39 -19.05
C ASP A 388 -16.07 -22.59 -18.30
N ALA A 389 -15.68 -21.77 -17.32
CA ALA A 389 -16.64 -20.97 -16.54
C ALA A 389 -17.30 -19.87 -17.38
N VAL A 390 -16.54 -19.25 -18.30
CA VAL A 390 -17.07 -18.24 -19.21
C VAL A 390 -18.00 -18.88 -20.23
N GLU A 391 -17.59 -19.97 -20.89
CA GLU A 391 -18.44 -20.70 -21.84
C GLU A 391 -19.76 -21.14 -21.20
N GLU A 392 -19.72 -21.70 -19.98
CA GLU A 392 -20.91 -22.11 -19.26
C GLU A 392 -21.84 -20.94 -18.91
N ALA A 393 -21.27 -19.79 -18.53
CA ALA A 393 -22.04 -18.59 -18.21
C ALA A 393 -22.76 -18.01 -19.45
N PHE A 394 -22.12 -18.05 -20.61
CA PHE A 394 -22.73 -17.61 -21.88
C PHE A 394 -23.82 -18.57 -22.38
N ASN A 395 -23.79 -19.84 -21.99
CA ASN A 395 -24.85 -20.81 -22.27
C ASN A 395 -26.10 -20.62 -21.38
N HIS A 396 -25.97 -19.92 -20.25
CA HIS A 396 -27.05 -19.72 -19.28
C HIS A 396 -27.23 -18.24 -18.88
N PRO A 397 -27.47 -17.32 -19.84
CA PRO A 397 -27.73 -15.93 -19.52
C PRO A 397 -29.06 -15.78 -18.77
N ARG A 398 -29.15 -14.73 -17.95
CA ARG A 398 -30.38 -14.34 -17.23
C ARG A 398 -30.76 -12.88 -17.50
N GLU A 399 -31.90 -12.45 -16.98
CA GLU A 399 -32.26 -11.03 -16.94
C GLU A 399 -31.57 -10.33 -15.76
N ILE A 400 -31.54 -9.00 -15.79
CA ILE A 400 -31.05 -8.18 -14.67
C ILE A 400 -31.94 -8.41 -13.45
N ASP A 401 -31.33 -8.67 -12.30
CA ASP A 401 -32.01 -8.84 -11.03
C ASP A 401 -32.30 -7.46 -10.41
N MET A 402 -33.53 -7.00 -10.59
CA MET A 402 -33.97 -5.71 -10.04
C MET A 402 -33.96 -5.68 -8.51
N GLN A 403 -33.97 -6.81 -7.79
CA GLN A 403 -33.84 -6.79 -6.33
C GLN A 403 -32.42 -6.39 -5.91
N LEU A 404 -31.40 -6.88 -6.62
CA LEU A 404 -30.00 -6.49 -6.39
C LEU A 404 -29.76 -5.02 -6.78
N VAL A 405 -30.32 -4.58 -7.91
CA VAL A 405 -30.29 -3.18 -8.32
C VAL A 405 -30.93 -2.30 -7.24
N ASN A 406 -32.17 -2.60 -6.82
CA ASN A 406 -32.88 -1.84 -5.80
C ASN A 406 -32.13 -1.82 -4.46
N ALA A 407 -31.46 -2.92 -4.08
CA ALA A 407 -30.64 -2.97 -2.88
C ALA A 407 -29.41 -2.03 -2.97
N GLN A 408 -28.78 -1.93 -4.14
CA GLN A 408 -27.70 -0.98 -4.40
C GLN A 408 -28.22 0.47 -4.39
N GLN A 409 -29.35 0.74 -5.04
CA GLN A 409 -29.99 2.06 -5.08
C GLN A 409 -30.39 2.53 -3.68
N ALA A 410 -31.04 1.67 -2.89
CA ALA A 410 -31.42 1.98 -1.51
C ALA A 410 -30.20 2.34 -0.66
N ARG A 411 -29.08 1.62 -0.82
CA ARG A 411 -27.80 1.96 -0.17
C ARG A 411 -27.30 3.33 -0.64
N ARG A 412 -27.30 3.61 -1.95
CA ARG A 412 -26.84 4.89 -2.53
C ARG A 412 -27.67 6.07 -2.02
N ILE A 413 -28.99 5.93 -1.98
CA ILE A 413 -29.94 6.92 -1.46
C ILE A 413 -29.72 7.16 0.04
N LEU A 414 -29.57 6.09 0.83
CA LEU A 414 -29.34 6.20 2.28
C LEU A 414 -28.03 6.94 2.59
N ASP A 415 -26.95 6.63 1.87
CA ASP A 415 -25.67 7.31 2.05
C ASP A 415 -25.76 8.79 1.60
N ARG A 416 -26.56 9.10 0.56
CA ARG A 416 -26.86 10.48 0.13
C ARG A 416 -27.65 11.25 1.19
N LEU A 417 -28.67 10.65 1.80
CA LEU A 417 -29.47 11.26 2.87
C LEU A 417 -28.58 11.66 4.07
N VAL A 418 -27.79 10.71 4.57
CA VAL A 418 -26.89 10.94 5.71
C VAL A 418 -25.83 11.99 5.37
N GLY A 419 -25.19 11.88 4.21
CA GLY A 419 -24.15 12.80 3.78
C GLY A 419 -24.68 14.23 3.62
N TYR A 420 -25.81 14.41 2.95
CA TYR A 420 -26.36 15.74 2.64
C TYR A 420 -26.96 16.43 3.87
N GLN A 421 -27.60 15.69 4.78
CA GLN A 421 -28.22 16.27 5.98
C GLN A 421 -27.20 16.56 7.10
N ILE A 422 -26.22 15.67 7.32
CA ILE A 422 -25.34 15.76 8.49
C ILE A 422 -24.04 16.54 8.19
N SER A 423 -23.47 16.43 6.99
CA SER A 423 -22.20 17.09 6.67
C SER A 423 -22.23 18.63 6.82
N PRO A 424 -23.31 19.35 6.49
CA PRO A 424 -23.39 20.80 6.76
C PRO A 424 -23.29 21.15 8.24
N LEU A 425 -23.83 20.31 9.14
CA LEU A 425 -23.73 20.51 10.58
C LEU A 425 -22.29 20.29 11.07
N LEU A 426 -21.63 19.23 10.61
CA LEU A 426 -20.23 18.95 10.95
C LEU A 426 -19.31 20.08 10.46
N ARG A 427 -19.51 20.57 9.24
CA ARG A 427 -18.76 21.70 8.69
C ARG A 427 -18.91 22.99 9.49
N LYS A 428 -20.07 23.21 10.11
CA LYS A 428 -20.34 24.37 10.97
C LYS A 428 -19.81 24.22 12.40
N ARG A 429 -19.77 22.99 12.94
CA ARG A 429 -19.51 22.74 14.38
C ARG A 429 -18.16 22.12 14.71
N VAL A 430 -17.53 21.45 13.74
CA VAL A 430 -16.27 20.71 13.93
C VAL A 430 -15.17 21.33 13.09
N GLN A 431 -15.19 21.12 11.78
CA GLN A 431 -14.18 21.64 10.85
C GLN A 431 -14.73 21.65 9.42
N ARG A 432 -14.34 22.64 8.61
CA ARG A 432 -14.61 22.64 7.16
C ARG A 432 -13.94 21.43 6.49
N GLY A 433 -14.53 20.94 5.40
CA GLY A 433 -14.02 19.77 4.68
C GLY A 433 -14.40 18.39 5.26
N VAL A 434 -15.01 18.33 6.45
CA VAL A 434 -15.46 17.05 7.04
C VAL A 434 -16.78 16.59 6.43
N SER A 435 -16.85 15.31 6.08
CA SER A 435 -18.06 14.64 5.62
C SER A 435 -18.62 13.68 6.67
N ALA A 436 -19.93 13.53 6.67
CA ALA A 436 -20.62 12.51 7.46
C ALA A 436 -20.83 11.26 6.62
N GLY A 437 -20.37 10.11 7.13
CA GLY A 437 -20.60 8.81 6.50
C GLY A 437 -21.21 7.84 7.49
N ARG A 438 -22.34 7.20 7.12
CA ARG A 438 -23.06 6.27 8.02
C ARG A 438 -22.18 5.15 8.58
N VAL A 439 -21.33 4.55 7.73
CA VAL A 439 -20.41 3.47 8.13
C VAL A 439 -19.09 4.03 8.67
N GLN A 440 -18.56 5.07 8.02
CA GLN A 440 -17.28 5.69 8.41
C GLN A 440 -17.31 6.24 9.84
N SER A 441 -18.41 6.88 10.25
CA SER A 441 -18.56 7.43 11.60
C SER A 441 -18.57 6.33 12.67
N VAL A 442 -19.14 5.16 12.39
CA VAL A 442 -19.14 4.02 13.33
C VAL A 442 -17.73 3.43 13.44
N ALA A 443 -17.02 3.27 12.33
CA ALA A 443 -15.63 2.81 12.34
C ALA A 443 -14.71 3.77 13.11
N LEU A 444 -14.85 5.08 12.89
CA LEU A 444 -14.12 6.11 13.64
C LEU A 444 -14.45 6.06 15.14
N ARG A 445 -15.72 5.83 15.48
CA ARG A 445 -16.14 5.64 16.87
C ARG A 445 -15.46 4.44 17.51
N MET A 446 -15.36 3.29 16.83
CA MET A 446 -14.67 2.11 17.38
C MET A 446 -13.21 2.41 17.74
N VAL A 447 -12.50 3.14 16.89
CA VAL A 447 -11.12 3.57 17.14
C VAL A 447 -11.06 4.55 18.31
N SER A 448 -11.98 5.52 18.34
CA SER A 448 -12.05 6.53 19.40
C SER A 448 -12.41 5.93 20.77
N ASP A 449 -13.31 4.96 20.79
CA ASP A 449 -13.72 4.25 22.01
C ASP A 449 -12.54 3.40 22.54
N ARG A 450 -11.78 2.73 21.65
CA ARG A 450 -10.54 2.05 22.05
C ARG A 450 -9.49 3.02 22.62
N GLU A 451 -9.31 4.19 22.03
CA GLU A 451 -8.36 5.18 22.54
C GLU A 451 -8.80 5.70 23.93
N ARG A 452 -10.10 5.88 24.14
CA ARG A 452 -10.65 6.23 25.47
C ARG A 452 -10.43 5.11 26.48
N GLU A 453 -10.61 3.84 26.09
CA GLU A 453 -10.30 2.69 26.95
C GLU A 453 -8.83 2.69 27.36
N ILE A 454 -7.91 2.96 26.43
CA ILE A 454 -6.46 3.06 26.70
C ILE A 454 -6.15 4.26 27.61
N ALA A 455 -6.76 5.42 27.35
CA ALA A 455 -6.53 6.62 28.17
C ALA A 455 -7.10 6.48 29.60
N ALA A 456 -8.21 5.77 29.76
CA ALA A 456 -8.82 5.47 31.06
C ALA A 456 -8.17 4.26 31.76
N PHE A 457 -7.28 3.54 31.08
CA PHE A 457 -6.58 2.40 31.66
C PHE A 457 -5.63 2.88 32.76
N VAL A 458 -5.91 2.48 33.99
CA VAL A 458 -5.03 2.69 35.14
C VAL A 458 -4.14 1.46 35.27
N PRO A 459 -2.83 1.54 34.97
CA PRO A 459 -1.93 0.42 35.12
C PRO A 459 -1.90 -0.03 36.58
N VAL A 460 -2.07 -1.34 36.80
CA VAL A 460 -1.93 -1.95 38.13
C VAL A 460 -0.58 -2.64 38.18
N GLU A 461 0.25 -2.22 39.14
CA GLU A 461 1.52 -2.88 39.39
C GLU A 461 1.28 -4.34 39.81
N SER A 462 2.05 -5.25 39.22
CA SER A 462 2.01 -6.66 39.57
C SER A 462 3.38 -7.28 39.46
N TRP A 463 3.65 -8.24 40.33
CA TRP A 463 4.85 -9.05 40.36
C TRP A 463 4.57 -10.37 39.66
N THR A 464 5.59 -10.96 39.06
CA THR A 464 5.46 -12.28 38.46
C THR A 464 6.48 -13.24 39.05
N LEU A 465 6.02 -14.38 39.55
CA LEU A 465 6.90 -15.47 39.94
C LEU A 465 7.02 -16.43 38.75
N ASP A 466 8.22 -16.48 38.18
CA ASP A 466 8.56 -17.36 37.07
C ASP A 466 9.22 -18.63 37.61
N LEU A 467 8.54 -19.77 37.46
CA LEU A 467 9.12 -21.07 37.76
C LEU A 467 9.81 -21.57 36.51
N ARG A 468 11.11 -21.82 36.62
CA ARG A 468 11.90 -22.34 35.51
C ARG A 468 12.14 -23.83 35.68
N SER A 469 11.79 -24.57 34.63
CA SER A 469 12.27 -25.92 34.42
C SER A 469 13.78 -25.94 34.15
N VAL A 470 14.45 -27.07 34.44
CA VAL A 470 15.86 -27.35 34.03
C VAL A 470 16.10 -27.12 32.54
N LYS A 471 15.05 -27.24 31.71
CA LYS A 471 15.13 -27.04 30.26
C LYS A 471 14.52 -25.73 29.76
N GLY A 472 14.33 -24.74 30.64
CA GLY A 472 13.98 -23.37 30.25
C GLY A 472 12.48 -23.07 30.07
N GLN A 473 11.58 -24.02 30.33
CA GLN A 473 10.14 -23.74 30.32
C GLN A 473 9.75 -22.88 31.53
N ARG A 474 8.95 -21.83 31.28
CA ARG A 474 8.49 -20.85 32.27
C ARG A 474 7.00 -21.06 32.56
N ALA A 475 6.64 -21.21 33.84
CA ALA A 475 5.28 -21.01 34.31
C ALA A 475 5.24 -19.69 35.10
N ARG A 476 4.23 -18.85 34.83
CA ARG A 476 4.16 -17.48 35.36
C ARG A 476 2.93 -17.34 36.26
N LEU A 477 3.15 -16.99 37.52
CA LEU A 477 2.11 -16.58 38.46
C LEU A 477 2.13 -15.06 38.58
N THR A 478 0.99 -14.39 38.40
CA THR A 478 0.87 -12.93 38.62
C THR A 478 0.41 -12.69 40.06
N ILE A 479 1.11 -11.83 40.78
CA ILE A 479 0.93 -11.51 42.20
C ILE A 479 0.72 -10.00 42.30
N SER A 480 -0.32 -9.57 43.01
CA SER A 480 -0.74 -8.16 43.05
C SER A 480 0.00 -7.29 44.07
N LYS A 481 0.83 -7.87 44.95
CA LYS A 481 1.58 -7.15 45.99
C LYS A 481 3.02 -7.64 46.10
N GLU A 482 3.95 -6.71 46.29
CA GLU A 482 5.37 -7.03 46.48
C GLU A 482 5.61 -7.92 47.69
N GLU A 483 4.94 -7.61 48.81
CA GLU A 483 5.08 -8.35 50.07
C GLU A 483 4.70 -9.82 49.91
N ASP A 484 3.59 -10.09 49.21
CA ASP A 484 3.17 -11.45 48.90
C ASP A 484 4.18 -12.14 47.97
N ALA A 485 4.71 -11.43 46.97
CA ALA A 485 5.72 -11.98 46.08
C ALA A 485 7.02 -12.35 46.80
N ARG A 486 7.50 -11.48 47.70
CA ARG A 486 8.67 -11.74 48.55
C ARG A 486 8.40 -12.86 49.54
N ARG A 487 7.20 -12.93 50.12
CA ARG A 487 6.78 -14.04 51.00
C ARG A 487 6.81 -15.36 50.25
N TYR A 488 6.20 -15.43 49.06
CA TYR A 488 6.20 -16.64 48.25
C TYR A 488 7.62 -17.04 47.82
N GLU A 489 8.46 -16.08 47.43
CA GLU A 489 9.87 -16.36 47.11
C GLU A 489 10.62 -16.95 48.31
N ALA A 490 10.45 -16.39 49.50
CA ALA A 490 11.07 -16.88 50.73
C ALA A 490 10.52 -18.26 51.17
N GLU A 491 9.21 -18.47 51.12
CA GLU A 491 8.60 -19.76 51.48
C GLU A 491 8.96 -20.88 50.51
N LEU A 492 9.12 -20.55 49.22
CA LEU A 492 9.49 -21.50 48.18
C LEU A 492 11.01 -21.73 48.10
N ASP A 493 11.83 -20.88 48.74
CA ASP A 493 13.26 -21.13 48.86
C ASP A 493 13.52 -22.38 49.69
N GLY A 494 14.25 -23.34 49.11
CA GLY A 494 14.48 -24.65 49.72
C GLY A 494 13.24 -25.56 49.85
N ALA A 495 12.11 -25.22 49.24
CA ALA A 495 10.92 -26.09 49.21
C ALA A 495 11.20 -27.41 48.48
N LYS A 496 10.48 -28.47 48.88
CA LYS A 496 10.54 -29.78 48.23
C LYS A 496 9.43 -29.89 47.20
N TYR A 497 9.80 -30.20 45.96
CA TYR A 497 8.86 -30.34 44.85
C TYR A 497 8.63 -31.80 44.51
N ALA A 498 7.36 -32.19 44.41
CA ALA A 498 6.94 -33.51 43.97
C ALA A 498 5.91 -33.40 42.84
N VAL A 499 5.98 -34.30 41.87
CA VAL A 499 4.95 -34.37 40.83
C VAL A 499 3.72 -35.04 41.43
N ALA A 500 2.60 -34.32 41.43
CA ALA A 500 1.33 -34.81 41.95
C ALA A 500 0.58 -35.62 40.88
N GLU A 501 0.48 -35.06 39.67
CA GLU A 501 -0.22 -35.68 38.55
C GLU A 501 0.47 -35.38 37.22
N VAL A 502 0.45 -36.35 36.31
CA VAL A 502 0.80 -36.16 34.90
C VAL A 502 -0.35 -36.63 34.03
N SER A 503 -0.99 -35.71 33.32
CA SER A 503 -2.03 -36.03 32.34
C SER A 503 -1.55 -35.78 30.91
N LYS A 504 -1.87 -36.73 30.03
CA LYS A 504 -1.54 -36.65 28.61
C LYS A 504 -2.80 -36.81 27.78
N ARG A 505 -2.96 -35.96 26.77
CA ARG A 505 -4.06 -36.06 25.81
C ARG A 505 -3.65 -35.61 24.44
N ASP A 506 -4.25 -36.22 23.43
CA ASP A 506 -4.12 -35.75 22.06
C ASP A 506 -5.06 -34.56 21.82
N VAL A 507 -4.49 -33.47 21.34
CA VAL A 507 -5.20 -32.25 20.96
C VAL A 507 -5.17 -32.15 19.45
N ARG A 508 -6.34 -32.14 18.83
CA ARG A 508 -6.51 -31.97 17.38
C ARG A 508 -6.84 -30.52 17.07
N GLN A 509 -6.15 -29.96 16.09
CA GLN A 509 -6.44 -28.64 15.54
C GLN A 509 -6.93 -28.82 14.11
N ARG A 510 -8.12 -28.26 13.83
CA ARG A 510 -8.70 -28.28 12.49
C ARG A 510 -8.12 -27.15 11.63
N PRO A 511 -7.96 -27.37 10.31
CA PRO A 511 -7.64 -26.28 9.40
C PRO A 511 -8.77 -25.27 9.34
N ALA A 512 -8.41 -24.02 9.16
CA ALA A 512 -9.35 -22.94 8.97
C ALA A 512 -9.99 -23.00 7.56
N ALA A 513 -11.15 -22.35 7.42
CA ALA A 513 -11.91 -22.36 6.17
C ALA A 513 -11.16 -21.63 5.03
N PRO A 514 -11.50 -21.92 3.76
CA PRO A 514 -11.11 -21.09 2.62
C PRO A 514 -11.43 -19.61 2.84
N PHE A 515 -10.75 -18.72 2.12
CA PHE A 515 -10.86 -17.29 2.38
C PHE A 515 -12.23 -16.73 2.00
N THR A 516 -12.72 -15.84 2.85
CA THR A 516 -13.68 -14.77 2.51
C THR A 516 -12.90 -13.47 2.28
N THR A 517 -13.55 -12.41 1.81
CA THR A 517 -12.90 -11.09 1.68
C THR A 517 -12.32 -10.61 3.01
N SER A 518 -13.07 -10.74 4.10
CA SER A 518 -12.65 -10.26 5.42
C SER A 518 -11.48 -11.04 5.99
N THR A 519 -11.47 -12.37 5.84
CA THR A 519 -10.38 -13.22 6.35
C THR A 519 -9.12 -13.10 5.49
N MET A 520 -9.27 -12.93 4.17
CA MET A 520 -8.14 -12.65 3.28
C MET A 520 -7.46 -11.32 3.64
N GLN A 521 -8.24 -10.24 3.82
CA GLN A 521 -7.70 -8.93 4.22
C GLN A 521 -6.98 -8.98 5.57
N GLN A 522 -7.54 -9.69 6.56
CA GLN A 522 -6.89 -9.85 7.86
C GLN A 522 -5.56 -10.60 7.76
N GLU A 523 -5.53 -11.74 7.07
CA GLU A 523 -4.31 -12.54 6.94
C GLU A 523 -3.25 -11.84 6.05
N ALA A 524 -3.67 -11.14 5.00
CA ALA A 524 -2.78 -10.30 4.20
C ALA A 524 -2.19 -9.14 5.02
N GLY A 525 -2.98 -8.50 5.88
CA GLY A 525 -2.48 -7.50 6.84
C GLY A 525 -1.47 -8.07 7.83
N ARG A 526 -1.76 -9.25 8.40
CA ARG A 526 -0.89 -9.92 9.39
C ARG A 526 0.40 -10.45 8.80
N LYS A 527 0.33 -11.16 7.67
CA LYS A 527 1.47 -11.90 7.09
C LYS A 527 2.19 -11.11 6.01
N LEU A 528 1.45 -10.34 5.22
CA LEU A 528 2.01 -9.62 4.08
C LEU A 528 2.24 -8.14 4.35
N ARG A 529 1.66 -7.60 5.44
CA ARG A 529 1.61 -6.16 5.75
C ARG A 529 0.92 -5.35 4.66
N PHE A 530 -0.10 -5.95 4.02
CA PHE A 530 -0.92 -5.25 3.03
C PHE A 530 -2.07 -4.53 3.72
N THR A 531 -2.36 -3.31 3.27
CA THR A 531 -3.62 -2.64 3.63
C THR A 531 -4.80 -3.36 2.97
N SER A 532 -6.03 -3.14 3.47
CA SER A 532 -7.23 -3.68 2.83
C SER A 532 -7.33 -3.26 1.37
N GLN A 533 -7.05 -1.99 1.05
CA GLN A 533 -7.09 -1.49 -0.32
C GLN A 533 -6.06 -2.18 -1.23
N ARG A 534 -4.81 -2.32 -0.76
CA ARG A 534 -3.76 -3.00 -1.53
C ARG A 534 -4.10 -4.47 -1.77
N THR A 535 -4.61 -5.15 -0.73
CA THR A 535 -5.06 -6.53 -0.83
C THR A 535 -6.15 -6.70 -1.90
N MET A 536 -7.15 -5.82 -1.91
CA MET A 536 -8.22 -5.87 -2.91
C MET A 536 -7.72 -5.53 -4.32
N SER A 537 -6.82 -4.56 -4.48
CA SER A 537 -6.26 -4.21 -5.78
C SER A 537 -5.45 -5.36 -6.38
N VAL A 538 -4.63 -6.05 -5.59
CA VAL A 538 -3.86 -7.21 -6.06
C VAL A 538 -4.80 -8.40 -6.33
N ALA A 539 -5.81 -8.61 -5.49
CA ALA A 539 -6.80 -9.66 -5.72
C ALA A 539 -7.62 -9.43 -6.99
N GLN A 540 -7.98 -8.18 -7.31
CA GLN A 540 -8.65 -7.82 -8.55
C GLN A 540 -7.82 -8.26 -9.77
N GLN A 541 -6.53 -7.92 -9.80
CA GLN A 541 -5.62 -8.33 -10.89
C GLN A 541 -5.53 -9.85 -11.03
N LEU A 542 -5.47 -10.57 -9.91
CA LEU A 542 -5.45 -12.03 -9.91
C LEU A 542 -6.78 -12.64 -10.39
N TYR A 543 -7.89 -11.93 -10.25
CA TYR A 543 -9.22 -12.36 -10.71
C TYR A 543 -9.44 -12.05 -12.20
N GLU A 544 -9.20 -10.81 -12.63
CA GLU A 544 -9.41 -10.31 -14.00
C GLU A 544 -8.58 -11.04 -15.05
N GLY A 545 -7.39 -11.48 -14.65
CA GLY A 545 -6.55 -12.34 -15.46
C GLY A 545 -5.15 -11.79 -15.67
N LEU A 546 -4.19 -12.70 -15.79
CA LEU A 546 -2.79 -12.41 -16.07
C LEU A 546 -2.32 -13.33 -17.19
N ASN A 547 -1.38 -12.86 -18.01
CA ASN A 547 -0.76 -13.66 -19.05
C ASN A 547 0.14 -14.73 -18.41
N VAL A 548 -0.29 -15.99 -18.48
CA VAL A 548 0.40 -17.13 -17.86
C VAL A 548 0.74 -18.16 -18.94
N GLY A 549 2.03 -18.24 -19.28
CA GLY A 549 2.52 -19.15 -20.32
C GLY A 549 2.00 -18.78 -21.72
N ASP A 550 1.84 -19.79 -22.57
CA ASP A 550 1.40 -19.64 -23.97
C ASP A 550 -0.13 -19.72 -24.15
N GLY A 551 -0.88 -19.76 -23.04
CA GLY A 551 -2.32 -20.06 -23.02
C GLY A 551 -3.27 -18.87 -22.89
N GLY A 552 -2.78 -17.65 -23.13
CA GLY A 552 -3.56 -16.41 -23.01
C GLY A 552 -3.72 -15.89 -21.57
N SER A 553 -4.55 -14.85 -21.40
CA SER A 553 -4.87 -14.27 -20.10
C SER A 553 -5.84 -15.17 -19.32
N ILE A 554 -5.50 -15.48 -18.07
CA ILE A 554 -6.33 -16.35 -17.22
C ILE A 554 -6.47 -15.80 -15.79
N GLY A 555 -7.69 -15.87 -15.26
CA GLY A 555 -7.98 -15.60 -13.84
C GLY A 555 -7.36 -16.67 -12.95
N LEU A 556 -6.51 -16.25 -12.01
CA LEU A 556 -5.81 -17.14 -11.08
C LEU A 556 -6.59 -17.41 -9.80
N ILE A 557 -7.49 -16.51 -9.40
CA ILE A 557 -8.38 -16.70 -8.25
C ILE A 557 -9.85 -16.50 -8.61
N THR A 558 -10.74 -17.05 -7.79
CA THR A 558 -12.17 -16.74 -7.82
C THR A 558 -12.45 -15.32 -7.32
N TYR A 559 -13.67 -14.84 -7.56
CA TYR A 559 -14.10 -13.49 -7.23
C TYR A 559 -13.85 -13.12 -5.76
N MET A 560 -13.13 -12.01 -5.55
CA MET A 560 -12.56 -11.64 -4.25
C MET A 560 -13.52 -10.88 -3.31
N ARG A 561 -14.74 -10.55 -3.75
CA ARG A 561 -15.78 -9.91 -2.93
C ARG A 561 -16.85 -10.94 -2.58
N THR A 562 -16.60 -11.70 -1.51
CA THR A 562 -17.42 -12.83 -1.07
C THR A 562 -17.40 -12.95 0.45
N ASP A 563 -18.55 -13.27 1.02
CA ASP A 563 -18.71 -13.66 2.43
C ASP A 563 -18.83 -15.18 2.61
N SER A 564 -18.78 -15.94 1.52
CA SER A 564 -18.93 -17.38 1.48
C SER A 564 -17.60 -18.11 1.70
N THR A 565 -17.68 -19.24 2.40
CA THR A 565 -16.58 -20.20 2.55
C THR A 565 -16.82 -21.49 1.74
N GLN A 566 -17.87 -21.52 0.92
CA GLN A 566 -18.21 -22.66 0.09
C GLN A 566 -17.22 -22.82 -1.06
N VAL A 567 -17.00 -24.05 -1.49
CA VAL A 567 -16.12 -24.37 -2.62
C VAL A 567 -16.83 -25.37 -3.52
N ALA A 568 -16.71 -25.18 -4.84
CA ALA A 568 -17.24 -26.07 -5.85
C ALA A 568 -16.76 -27.51 -5.64
N ALA A 569 -17.64 -28.48 -5.91
CA ALA A 569 -17.33 -29.90 -5.72
C ALA A 569 -16.14 -30.36 -6.59
N SER A 570 -16.00 -29.80 -7.80
CA SER A 570 -14.86 -30.00 -8.69
C SER A 570 -13.55 -29.56 -8.04
N ALA A 571 -13.48 -28.33 -7.55
CA ALA A 571 -12.28 -27.78 -6.89
C ALA A 571 -11.92 -28.51 -5.59
N VAL A 572 -12.90 -28.97 -4.81
CA VAL A 572 -12.66 -29.83 -3.63
C VAL A 572 -12.04 -31.15 -4.05
N THR A 573 -12.54 -31.77 -5.13
CA THR A 573 -12.03 -33.04 -5.64
C THR A 573 -10.59 -32.89 -6.14
N GLU A 574 -10.34 -31.89 -6.99
CA GLU A 574 -9.00 -31.55 -7.53
C GLU A 574 -7.98 -31.33 -6.39
N THR A 575 -8.35 -30.50 -5.39
CA THR A 575 -7.48 -30.22 -4.23
C THR A 575 -7.16 -31.50 -3.44
N ARG A 576 -8.15 -32.37 -3.23
CA ARG A 576 -7.96 -33.63 -2.48
C ARG A 576 -7.04 -34.60 -3.22
N GLU A 577 -7.15 -34.68 -4.54
CA GLU A 577 -6.27 -35.49 -5.38
C GLU A 577 -4.84 -34.94 -5.34
N TYR A 578 -4.68 -33.62 -5.47
CA TYR A 578 -3.39 -32.95 -5.33
C TYR A 578 -2.73 -33.24 -3.97
N ILE A 579 -3.49 -33.18 -2.86
CA ILE A 579 -2.97 -33.51 -1.52
C ILE A 579 -2.46 -34.96 -1.48
N ALA A 580 -3.25 -35.93 -1.96
CA ALA A 580 -2.88 -37.33 -1.92
C ALA A 580 -1.63 -37.63 -2.77
N GLY A 581 -1.50 -36.99 -3.94
CA GLY A 581 -0.35 -37.15 -4.82
C GLY A 581 0.93 -36.48 -4.32
N ARG A 582 0.82 -35.26 -3.77
CA ARG A 582 1.97 -34.43 -3.37
C ARG A 582 2.45 -34.70 -1.95
N TYR A 583 1.53 -34.90 -1.00
CA TYR A 583 1.84 -35.00 0.43
C TYR A 583 1.63 -36.39 1.02
N GLY A 584 0.82 -37.24 0.37
CA GLY A 584 0.51 -38.59 0.84
C GLY A 584 -0.93 -38.73 1.35
N LYS A 585 -1.39 -39.98 1.46
CA LYS A 585 -2.78 -40.31 1.81
C LYS A 585 -3.14 -39.88 3.24
N GLU A 586 -2.17 -39.86 4.15
CA GLU A 586 -2.34 -39.45 5.55
C GLU A 586 -2.66 -37.96 5.72
N PHE A 587 -2.24 -37.12 4.77
CA PHE A 587 -2.54 -35.69 4.76
C PHE A 587 -3.90 -35.37 4.16
N ARG A 588 -4.57 -36.35 3.54
CA ARG A 588 -5.91 -36.22 2.99
C ARG A 588 -6.93 -36.86 3.94
N PRO A 589 -7.90 -36.10 4.48
CA PRO A 589 -8.98 -36.67 5.29
C PRO A 589 -9.85 -37.64 4.46
N ASP A 590 -10.40 -38.67 5.11
CA ASP A 590 -11.27 -39.67 4.45
C ASP A 590 -12.46 -39.03 3.73
N LYS A 591 -13.09 -38.02 4.35
CA LYS A 591 -14.22 -37.27 3.80
C LYS A 591 -13.82 -35.83 3.43
N PRO A 592 -14.42 -35.23 2.39
CA PRO A 592 -14.19 -33.83 2.07
C PRO A 592 -14.62 -32.92 3.22
N ARG A 593 -13.93 -31.79 3.40
CA ARG A 593 -14.29 -30.81 4.42
C ARG A 593 -15.21 -29.77 3.82
N VAL A 594 -16.37 -29.61 4.45
CA VAL A 594 -17.38 -28.62 4.06
C VAL A 594 -17.41 -27.52 5.10
N TYR A 595 -17.26 -26.28 4.64
CA TYR A 595 -17.27 -25.08 5.46
C TYR A 595 -18.47 -24.24 5.05
N SER A 596 -19.60 -24.44 5.74
CA SER A 596 -20.81 -23.63 5.53
C SER A 596 -21.16 -22.88 6.81
N ARG A 597 -21.33 -21.55 6.73
CA ARG A 597 -22.08 -20.81 7.75
C ARG A 597 -23.57 -20.86 7.38
N ARG A 598 -24.45 -21.01 8.38
CA ARG A 598 -25.88 -20.69 8.25
C ARG A 598 -26.02 -19.17 8.15
N SER A 599 -25.88 -18.57 6.98
CA SER A 599 -26.48 -17.26 6.73
C SER A 599 -27.90 -17.48 6.19
N LYS A 600 -28.87 -16.77 6.76
CA LYS A 600 -30.31 -16.99 6.53
C LYS A 600 -30.85 -16.21 5.31
N ALA A 601 -29.96 -15.68 4.47
CA ALA A 601 -30.28 -14.73 3.40
C ALA A 601 -29.42 -14.89 2.14
N ALA A 602 -28.82 -16.06 1.90
CA ALA A 602 -28.00 -16.27 0.70
C ALA A 602 -28.88 -16.76 -0.45
N GLN A 603 -29.27 -15.83 -1.31
CA GLN A 603 -29.85 -16.09 -2.63
C GLN A 603 -28.78 -16.01 -3.72
N GLU A 604 -27.51 -16.31 -3.39
CA GLU A 604 -26.39 -16.18 -4.31
C GLU A 604 -25.39 -17.33 -4.12
N ALA A 605 -25.01 -17.96 -5.23
CA ALA A 605 -24.04 -19.05 -5.33
C ALA A 605 -22.60 -18.54 -5.13
N HIS A 606 -22.33 -17.85 -4.02
CA HIS A 606 -21.00 -17.30 -3.77
C HIS A 606 -20.01 -18.39 -3.41
N GLU A 607 -18.88 -18.36 -4.10
CA GLU A 607 -17.73 -19.20 -3.82
C GLU A 607 -16.73 -18.48 -2.90
N ALA A 608 -15.95 -19.25 -2.15
CA ALA A 608 -14.81 -18.73 -1.41
C ALA A 608 -13.72 -18.23 -2.35
N ILE A 609 -12.84 -17.38 -1.82
CA ILE A 609 -11.62 -16.95 -2.52
C ILE A 609 -10.62 -18.12 -2.50
N ARG A 610 -10.38 -18.70 -3.67
CA ARG A 610 -9.49 -19.84 -3.90
C ARG A 610 -8.78 -19.70 -5.25
N PRO A 611 -7.70 -20.46 -5.50
CA PRO A 611 -7.17 -20.60 -6.86
C PRO A 611 -8.22 -21.19 -7.80
N THR A 612 -8.20 -20.77 -9.06
CA THR A 612 -9.02 -21.36 -10.13
C THR A 612 -8.59 -22.79 -10.47
N SER A 613 -7.33 -23.15 -10.17
CA SER A 613 -6.86 -24.55 -10.12
C SER A 613 -5.72 -24.70 -9.12
N ILE A 614 -5.74 -25.77 -8.33
CA ILE A 614 -4.70 -26.10 -7.35
C ILE A 614 -3.37 -26.49 -8.03
N HIS A 615 -3.41 -26.93 -9.29
CA HIS A 615 -2.22 -27.35 -10.04
C HIS A 615 -1.32 -26.18 -10.43
N ARG A 616 -1.84 -24.95 -10.41
CA ARG A 616 -1.06 -23.72 -10.57
C ARG A 616 -0.32 -23.40 -9.26
N ASP A 617 0.65 -24.23 -8.90
CA ASP A 617 1.38 -24.05 -7.66
C ASP A 617 2.17 -22.71 -7.66
N PRO A 618 2.38 -22.06 -6.51
CA PRO A 618 3.04 -20.76 -6.48
C PRO A 618 4.46 -20.75 -7.07
N THR A 619 5.16 -21.89 -7.05
CA THR A 619 6.52 -21.99 -7.62
C THR A 619 6.50 -21.84 -9.13
N SER A 620 5.56 -22.50 -9.82
CA SER A 620 5.40 -22.38 -11.28
C SER A 620 4.86 -21.00 -11.69
N MET A 621 4.08 -20.35 -10.83
CA MET A 621 3.54 -19.01 -11.12
C MET A 621 4.55 -17.87 -10.95
N LYS A 622 5.69 -18.11 -10.30
CA LYS A 622 6.71 -17.09 -10.01
C LYS A 622 7.25 -16.37 -11.24
N ALA A 623 7.28 -17.03 -12.41
CA ALA A 623 7.76 -16.43 -13.65
C ALA A 623 6.78 -15.40 -14.25
N TYR A 624 5.49 -15.50 -13.91
CA TYR A 624 4.42 -14.71 -14.52
C TYR A 624 3.89 -13.61 -13.58
N LEU A 625 4.13 -13.77 -12.27
CA LEU A 625 3.60 -12.87 -11.24
C LEU A 625 4.64 -11.90 -10.73
N ASN A 626 4.23 -10.65 -10.53
CA ASN A 626 5.03 -9.72 -9.73
C ASN A 626 5.07 -10.16 -8.25
N SER A 627 5.97 -9.55 -7.48
CA SER A 627 6.20 -9.92 -6.08
C SER A 627 4.94 -9.86 -5.20
N GLU A 628 4.07 -8.87 -5.41
CA GLU A 628 2.86 -8.71 -4.60
C GLU A 628 1.77 -9.71 -4.97
N GLN A 629 1.55 -9.88 -6.28
CA GLN A 629 0.65 -10.88 -6.85
C GLN A 629 1.05 -12.28 -6.37
N LEU A 630 2.33 -12.64 -6.49
CA LEU A 630 2.84 -13.93 -6.05
C LEU A 630 2.61 -14.16 -4.55
N ARG A 631 2.86 -13.15 -3.71
CA ARG A 631 2.68 -13.26 -2.25
C ARG A 631 1.22 -13.46 -1.86
N LEU A 632 0.30 -12.70 -2.47
CA LEU A 632 -1.13 -12.85 -2.19
C LEU A 632 -1.67 -14.16 -2.76
N TYR A 633 -1.29 -14.51 -3.99
CA TYR A 633 -1.65 -15.77 -4.62
C TYR A 633 -1.18 -16.98 -3.81
N THR A 634 0.09 -16.97 -3.35
CA THR A 634 0.63 -18.01 -2.45
C THR A 634 -0.22 -18.15 -1.21
N LEU A 635 -0.60 -17.03 -0.57
CA LEU A 635 -1.43 -17.04 0.63
C LEU A 635 -2.81 -17.67 0.37
N VAL A 636 -3.47 -17.30 -0.73
CA VAL A 636 -4.76 -17.85 -1.15
C VAL A 636 -4.66 -19.35 -1.47
N TRP A 637 -3.61 -19.74 -2.19
CA TRP A 637 -3.34 -21.12 -2.57
C TRP A 637 -3.08 -22.01 -1.35
N GLU A 638 -2.20 -21.59 -0.44
CA GLU A 638 -1.89 -22.34 0.78
C GLU A 638 -3.12 -22.49 1.68
N ARG A 639 -3.95 -21.44 1.77
CA ARG A 639 -5.18 -21.46 2.56
C ARG A 639 -6.19 -22.46 2.00
N MET A 640 -6.41 -22.45 0.68
CA MET A 640 -7.30 -23.41 0.02
C MET A 640 -6.81 -24.84 0.22
N LEU A 641 -5.52 -25.09 -0.04
CA LEU A 641 -4.92 -26.41 0.13
C LEU A 641 -5.06 -26.92 1.56
N ALA A 642 -4.63 -26.11 2.55
CA ALA A 642 -4.70 -26.45 3.96
C ALA A 642 -6.13 -26.73 4.43
N SER A 643 -7.13 -26.01 3.89
CA SER A 643 -8.54 -26.20 4.24
C SER A 643 -9.05 -27.61 3.96
N GLN A 644 -8.44 -28.35 3.02
CA GLN A 644 -8.83 -29.72 2.69
C GLN A 644 -7.86 -30.79 3.25
N MET A 645 -6.86 -30.40 4.04
CA MET A 645 -5.89 -31.33 4.66
C MET A 645 -6.36 -31.92 6.00
N SER A 646 -5.67 -32.95 6.47
CA SER A 646 -5.87 -33.58 7.78
C SER A 646 -5.60 -32.63 8.96
N ASP A 647 -6.26 -32.89 10.09
CA ASP A 647 -6.03 -32.13 11.34
C ASP A 647 -4.56 -32.21 11.77
N ALA A 648 -4.05 -31.15 12.38
CA ALA A 648 -2.79 -31.25 13.12
C ALA A 648 -3.05 -31.92 14.47
N VAL A 649 -2.17 -32.82 14.89
CA VAL A 649 -2.30 -33.56 16.16
C VAL A 649 -1.08 -33.30 17.02
N SER A 650 -1.30 -32.81 18.24
CA SER A 650 -0.26 -32.62 19.25
C SER A 650 -0.59 -33.43 20.50
N GLU A 651 0.41 -34.03 21.14
CA GLU A 651 0.28 -34.52 22.52
C GLU A 651 0.49 -33.38 23.48
N SER A 652 -0.56 -33.01 24.21
CA SER A 652 -0.49 -32.06 25.32
C SER A 652 -0.23 -32.82 26.61
N THR A 653 0.81 -32.42 27.34
CA THR A 653 1.15 -32.94 28.67
C THR A 653 0.95 -31.83 29.68
N THR A 654 0.07 -32.06 30.66
CA THR A 654 -0.09 -31.21 31.83
C THR A 654 0.55 -31.92 33.02
N VAL A 655 1.37 -31.20 33.76
CA VAL A 655 2.02 -31.69 34.98
C VAL A 655 1.62 -30.78 36.13
N ASP A 656 1.02 -31.37 37.15
CA ASP A 656 0.74 -30.71 38.42
C ASP A 656 1.84 -31.07 39.43
N ILE A 657 2.40 -30.06 40.09
CA ILE A 657 3.59 -30.15 40.95
C ILE A 657 3.26 -29.50 42.29
N ASP A 658 3.43 -30.25 43.37
CA ASP A 658 3.27 -29.76 44.73
C ASP A 658 4.62 -29.27 45.26
N GLY A 659 4.70 -28.01 45.68
CA GLY A 659 5.83 -27.41 46.37
C GLY A 659 5.55 -27.34 47.87
N ALA A 660 6.09 -28.27 48.63
CA ALA A 660 5.97 -28.31 50.09
C ALA A 660 7.05 -27.42 50.73
N CYS A 661 6.61 -26.35 51.38
CA CYS A 661 7.47 -25.38 52.05
C CYS A 661 8.04 -25.95 53.35
N ARG A 662 9.33 -25.66 53.61
CA ARG A 662 10.08 -26.29 54.70
C ARG A 662 9.67 -25.77 56.07
N ASP A 663 9.41 -24.47 56.17
CA ASP A 663 9.25 -23.76 57.45
C ASP A 663 7.79 -23.38 57.77
N SER A 664 6.92 -23.21 56.76
CA SER A 664 5.52 -22.80 56.94
C SER A 664 4.50 -23.95 56.96
N GLY A 665 4.87 -25.14 56.48
CA GLY A 665 3.96 -26.27 56.29
C GLY A 665 2.96 -26.09 55.14
N ASN A 666 3.02 -24.98 54.41
CA ASN A 666 2.20 -24.72 53.23
C ASN A 666 2.59 -25.62 52.05
N VAL A 667 1.61 -25.98 51.23
CA VAL A 667 1.82 -26.66 49.94
C VAL A 667 1.28 -25.77 48.82
N TYR A 668 2.15 -25.41 47.88
CA TYR A 668 1.79 -24.63 46.70
C TYR A 668 1.66 -25.53 45.48
N ASN A 669 0.54 -25.42 44.76
CA ASN A 669 0.28 -26.23 43.58
C ASN A 669 0.66 -25.46 42.32
N PHE A 670 1.55 -26.04 41.52
CA PHE A 670 2.03 -25.48 40.27
C PHE A 670 1.56 -26.33 39.10
N ARG A 671 1.09 -25.69 38.03
CA ARG A 671 0.70 -26.36 36.79
C ARG A 671 1.61 -25.95 35.64
N ALA A 672 2.21 -26.93 34.98
CA ALA A 672 2.99 -26.74 33.76
C ALA A 672 2.32 -27.45 32.58
N THR A 673 2.22 -26.78 31.45
CA THR A 673 1.71 -27.36 30.20
C THR A 673 2.78 -27.36 29.12
N GLY A 674 2.97 -28.50 28.49
CA GLY A 674 3.84 -28.69 27.32
C GLY A 674 3.06 -29.35 26.19
N SER A 675 3.49 -29.12 24.95
CA SER A 675 2.89 -29.80 23.81
C SER A 675 3.96 -30.23 22.81
N VAL A 676 3.78 -31.43 22.25
CA VAL A 676 4.65 -32.00 21.22
C VAL A 676 3.80 -32.33 20.00
N LEU A 677 4.15 -31.75 18.85
CA LEU A 677 3.49 -32.05 17.58
C LEU A 677 3.75 -33.52 17.20
N LYS A 678 2.69 -34.32 17.13
CA LYS A 678 2.73 -35.72 16.67
C LYS A 678 2.57 -35.81 15.16
N PHE A 679 1.68 -34.98 14.61
CA PHE A 679 1.40 -34.93 13.18
C PHE A 679 1.07 -33.50 12.76
N ALA A 680 1.78 -32.97 11.76
CA ALA A 680 1.63 -31.59 11.33
C ALA A 680 0.31 -31.33 10.58
N GLY A 681 -0.22 -32.32 9.86
CA GLY A 681 -1.45 -32.16 9.06
C GLY A 681 -1.37 -30.92 8.16
N PHE A 682 -2.41 -30.09 8.19
CA PHE A 682 -2.47 -28.83 7.45
C PHE A 682 -1.36 -27.81 7.79
N ARG A 683 -0.74 -27.90 8.98
CA ARG A 683 0.32 -26.97 9.42
C ARG A 683 1.62 -27.09 8.61
N THR A 684 1.76 -28.15 7.82
CA THR A 684 2.85 -28.28 6.84
C THR A 684 2.79 -27.17 5.78
N VAL A 685 1.59 -26.67 5.48
CA VAL A 685 1.34 -25.70 4.41
C VAL A 685 0.94 -24.35 4.96
N TYR A 686 0.05 -24.30 5.97
CA TYR A 686 -0.52 -23.03 6.42
C TYR A 686 -0.72 -22.95 7.93
N LEU A 687 -0.44 -21.78 8.50
CA LEU A 687 -0.70 -21.40 9.89
C LEU A 687 -1.30 -19.99 9.92
N GLU A 688 -2.43 -19.77 10.61
CA GLU A 688 -3.00 -18.43 10.76
C GLU A 688 -2.08 -17.48 11.52
N GLY A 689 -2.04 -16.22 11.09
CA GLY A 689 -1.40 -15.17 11.86
C GLY A 689 -2.21 -14.87 13.14
N ARG A 690 -1.52 -14.59 14.25
CA ARG A 690 -2.12 -14.05 15.47
C ARG A 690 -1.78 -12.57 15.60
N ASP A 691 -2.71 -11.76 16.08
CA ASP A 691 -2.50 -10.32 16.31
C ASP A 691 -1.51 -10.05 17.44
N GLU A 692 -1.41 -10.98 18.40
CA GLU A 692 -0.38 -10.98 19.45
C GLU A 692 0.49 -12.23 19.34
N THR A 693 1.80 -12.03 19.16
CA THR A 693 2.81 -13.07 19.40
C THR A 693 2.85 -13.34 20.90
N THR A 694 2.17 -14.39 21.35
CA THR A 694 2.45 -14.96 22.67
C THR A 694 3.63 -15.92 22.54
N ASP A 695 4.53 -15.96 23.54
CA ASP A 695 5.69 -16.89 23.66
C ASP A 695 5.29 -18.39 23.68
N ALA A 696 4.07 -18.73 23.26
CA ALA A 696 3.46 -20.06 23.35
C ALA A 696 3.77 -20.98 22.17
N ASP A 697 4.32 -20.46 21.06
CA ASP A 697 4.47 -21.21 19.80
C ASP A 697 5.85 -21.90 19.62
N GLU A 698 6.78 -21.78 20.59
CA GLU A 698 7.99 -22.64 20.59
C GLU A 698 7.65 -24.07 21.04
N ALA A 699 8.13 -25.06 20.30
CA ALA A 699 7.93 -26.49 20.57
C ALA A 699 8.51 -26.90 21.95
N LYS A 700 7.66 -26.87 22.98
CA LYS A 700 8.00 -27.20 24.37
C LYS A 700 8.05 -28.73 24.58
N ARG A 701 9.23 -29.33 24.36
CA ARG A 701 9.54 -30.72 24.78
C ARG A 701 9.72 -30.82 26.30
N CYS A 702 8.92 -31.64 26.98
CA CYS A 702 9.07 -31.93 28.43
C CYS A 702 9.80 -33.27 28.68
N ARG A 703 11.01 -33.24 29.27
CA ARG A 703 11.57 -34.37 30.05
C ARG A 703 12.55 -33.85 31.13
N ALA A 704 12.26 -34.18 32.39
CA ALA A 704 12.99 -33.95 33.66
C ALA A 704 13.07 -32.49 34.19
N TRP A 705 12.78 -32.30 35.48
CA TRP A 705 12.63 -31.01 36.19
C TRP A 705 13.57 -30.88 37.41
N ARG A 706 14.05 -29.66 37.66
CA ARG A 706 14.53 -29.06 38.93
C ARG A 706 14.24 -27.56 38.84
N LEU A 707 13.94 -26.91 39.96
CA LEU A 707 13.49 -25.52 40.01
C LEU A 707 14.61 -24.53 40.31
N GLY A 708 14.47 -23.32 39.76
CA GLY A 708 15.14 -22.11 40.24
C GLY A 708 14.17 -20.92 40.16
N ILE A 709 14.15 -20.10 41.21
CA ILE A 709 13.28 -18.92 41.36
C ILE A 709 14.09 -17.65 41.07
N ARG A 710 13.51 -16.71 40.31
CA ARG A 710 14.01 -15.32 40.22
C ARG A 710 12.83 -14.37 40.06
N CYS A 711 12.73 -13.39 40.95
CA CYS A 711 11.79 -12.28 40.85
C CYS A 711 12.35 -11.16 39.94
N PHE A 712 11.50 -10.62 39.06
CA PHE A 712 11.78 -9.39 38.31
C PHE A 712 10.55 -8.47 38.38
N PRO A 713 10.73 -7.13 38.49
CA PRO A 713 9.65 -6.19 38.27
C PRO A 713 9.21 -6.23 36.79
N LYS A 714 7.91 -6.11 36.54
CA LYS A 714 7.36 -6.02 35.20
C LYS A 714 7.19 -4.53 34.88
N ALA A 715 8.00 -4.02 33.95
CA ALA A 715 7.89 -2.65 33.43
C ALA A 715 6.64 -2.48 32.57
#